data_AF-A0A1H3NE74-F1
#
_entry.id   AF-A0A1H3NE74-F1
#
_cell.length_a   1.000
_cell.length_b   1.000
_cell.length_c   1.000
_cell.angle_alpha   90.00
_cell.angle_beta   90.00
_cell.angle_gamma   90.00
#
_symmetry.space_group_name_H-M   'P 1'
#
loop_
_entity.id
_entity.type
_entity.pdbx_description
1 polymer ?
#
loop_
_entity_poly.entity_id
_entity_poly.type
_entity_poly.pdbx_seq_one_letter_code
_entity_poly.pdbx_strand_id
1 'polypeptide(L)'
;MTIHHPLNDFLYSLFPEAQAFGQNPDQLVEHLTDFYTFGPYRPRVTIKGDVVEVHIDTKAIRTQQAEYQKVLRQCEDRQFRAALPRLRQLIEQNPTVSEYHRVLGQVLSESGQPDDALDALIDALRWDPRNGYALIMAGNIHARQKDDLKSAKTFYDQALAINPQDFIAINNIGGNLMQMGRHQEAERYFEIAHEIEPNYPNTLYALAMISQQRQDYASAFYLATKGLRNANPGDPILRASLALATQTATQYLSNTNTFAIANEYQEAIQDRTSKAIHVDEDPLIPTAAKLEIAENYDRPYHHVKYKPDYPAVEHLIMHELVHLDFVLQAREAAGNQLFTTSGQAKEKFTRAAEPQLKKLAKAGFPEKNITGFIDGLFEGMMRQIYNQPIDLFIEDFLYQQYPEARPFQFLSLFKLLQEAIEAIRNKQAAEYSPPAVHKASTILNLVMALQFRDLFGYDAVPDFKAPALQVKEAERLWAEYLDYRLDRQPGEEYELLQHWGEDLGLAAYFELKDEQTLRQQQQAGQANVRPEAAPIPAPTDEPAGQESPEDLLARIERDPLNLDGPEPADAHQGRMSFADSPAGGMAVMFYCLDWLKHFDGKSHQQVQDITFEIAMLGRSGLDPKESAQKYSLASVPGKKYSALHLLTGMYTGFQQLDPSLDTGLDFASELEMARAMHKGQSDE
;
A
#
# COMPACT_ATOMS: atom_id res chain seq x y z
N MET A 1 -14.01 -1.73 -51.76
CA MET A 1 -13.24 -2.58 -50.83
C MET A 1 -12.82 -3.86 -51.54
N THR A 2 -11.63 -4.39 -51.27
CA THR A 2 -11.22 -5.73 -51.74
C THR A 2 -10.90 -6.58 -50.53
N ILE A 3 -11.49 -7.77 -50.48
CA ILE A 3 -11.27 -8.77 -49.42
C ILE A 3 -10.35 -9.85 -49.99
N HIS A 4 -9.41 -10.31 -49.16
CA HIS A 4 -8.46 -11.35 -49.53
C HIS A 4 -8.63 -12.53 -48.56
N HIS A 5 -8.87 -13.73 -49.10
CA HIS A 5 -8.79 -14.98 -48.35
C HIS A 5 -7.62 -15.82 -48.80
N PRO A 6 -6.73 -16.26 -47.90
CA PRO A 6 -5.81 -17.35 -48.23
C PRO A 6 -6.61 -18.65 -48.43
N LEU A 7 -6.23 -19.44 -49.43
CA LEU A 7 -6.83 -20.74 -49.72
C LEU A 7 -6.25 -21.80 -48.78
N ASN A 8 -6.74 -21.84 -47.54
CA ASN A 8 -6.25 -22.73 -46.48
C ASN A 8 -7.40 -23.28 -45.62
N ASP A 9 -7.06 -24.07 -44.59
CA ASP A 9 -8.04 -24.67 -43.66
C ASP A 9 -8.93 -23.64 -42.94
N PHE A 10 -8.47 -22.39 -42.78
CA PHE A 10 -9.27 -21.34 -42.19
C PHE A 10 -10.41 -20.90 -43.12
N LEU A 11 -10.17 -20.80 -44.44
CA LEU A 11 -11.25 -20.57 -45.41
C LEU A 11 -12.34 -21.64 -45.24
N TYR A 12 -11.97 -22.91 -45.14
CA TYR A 12 -12.92 -24.01 -44.94
C TYR A 12 -13.54 -24.04 -43.54
N SER A 13 -12.94 -23.36 -42.56
CA SER A 13 -13.55 -23.17 -41.24
C SER A 13 -14.62 -22.07 -41.26
N LEU A 14 -14.42 -21.02 -42.06
CA LEU A 14 -15.45 -20.02 -42.34
C LEU A 14 -16.55 -20.57 -43.26
N PHE A 15 -16.18 -21.48 -44.15
CA PHE A 15 -17.03 -22.09 -45.18
C PHE A 15 -16.97 -23.61 -45.12
N PRO A 16 -17.55 -24.28 -44.10
CA PRO A 16 -17.46 -25.74 -43.98
C PRO A 16 -17.98 -26.49 -45.21
N GLU A 17 -19.03 -25.96 -45.85
CA GLU A 17 -19.60 -26.51 -47.07
C GLU A 17 -18.64 -26.44 -48.26
N ALA A 18 -17.72 -25.46 -48.25
CA ALA A 18 -16.73 -25.29 -49.30
C ALA A 18 -15.62 -26.34 -49.28
N GLN A 19 -15.50 -27.12 -48.19
CA GLN A 19 -14.52 -28.20 -48.07
C GLN A 19 -14.75 -29.29 -49.14
N ALA A 20 -16.01 -29.50 -49.54
CA ALA A 20 -16.38 -30.41 -50.63
C ALA A 20 -15.87 -29.97 -52.01
N PHE A 21 -15.56 -28.67 -52.18
CA PHE A 21 -15.17 -28.07 -53.46
C PHE A 21 -13.65 -27.91 -53.60
N GLY A 22 -12.84 -28.35 -52.62
CA GLY A 22 -11.40 -28.07 -52.52
C GLY A 22 -10.49 -28.50 -53.69
N GLN A 23 -11.04 -29.12 -54.74
CA GLN A 23 -10.33 -29.39 -56.00
C GLN A 23 -10.95 -28.72 -57.24
N ASN A 24 -12.05 -27.97 -57.11
CA ASN A 24 -12.74 -27.27 -58.21
C ASN A 24 -12.81 -25.75 -57.95
N PRO A 25 -11.86 -24.97 -58.51
CA PRO A 25 -11.79 -23.52 -58.32
C PRO A 25 -13.07 -22.77 -58.72
N ASP A 26 -13.78 -23.26 -59.75
CA ASP A 26 -14.99 -22.58 -60.26
C ASP A 26 -16.15 -22.69 -59.28
N GLN A 27 -16.33 -23.85 -58.64
CA GLN A 27 -17.35 -24.04 -57.60
C GLN A 27 -17.04 -23.21 -56.35
N LEU A 28 -15.76 -23.05 -56.00
CA LEU A 28 -15.36 -22.19 -54.90
C LEU A 28 -15.63 -20.71 -55.22
N VAL A 29 -15.34 -20.24 -56.44
CA VAL A 29 -15.64 -18.87 -56.89
C VAL A 29 -17.14 -18.60 -56.86
N GLU A 30 -17.95 -19.53 -57.35
CA GLU A 30 -19.42 -19.40 -57.35
C GLU A 30 -19.98 -19.39 -55.93
N HIS A 31 -19.57 -20.35 -55.08
CA HIS A 31 -19.98 -20.42 -53.68
C HIS A 31 -19.63 -19.14 -52.91
N LEU A 32 -18.40 -18.64 -53.05
CA LEU A 32 -17.99 -17.40 -52.41
C LEU A 32 -18.71 -16.18 -53.01
N THR A 33 -18.95 -16.15 -54.32
CA THR A 33 -19.74 -15.06 -54.94
C THR A 33 -21.13 -14.99 -54.34
N ASP A 34 -21.78 -16.14 -54.17
CA ASP A 34 -23.11 -16.23 -53.60
C ASP A 34 -23.10 -15.90 -52.10
N PHE A 35 -22.13 -16.40 -51.34
CA PHE A 35 -21.97 -16.05 -49.93
C PHE A 35 -21.80 -14.53 -49.73
N TYR A 36 -20.96 -13.90 -50.55
CA TYR A 36 -20.72 -12.46 -50.49
C TYR A 36 -21.80 -11.61 -51.15
N THR A 37 -22.81 -12.22 -51.75
CA THR A 37 -23.96 -11.50 -52.29
C THR A 37 -24.90 -11.13 -51.15
N PHE A 38 -25.27 -9.85 -51.08
CA PHE A 38 -26.24 -9.37 -50.09
C PHE A 38 -27.21 -8.39 -50.73
N GLY A 39 -28.50 -8.74 -50.71
CA GLY A 39 -29.54 -7.95 -51.38
C GLY A 39 -29.20 -7.73 -52.86
N PRO A 40 -29.18 -6.48 -53.37
CA PRO A 40 -28.86 -6.19 -54.76
C PRO A 40 -27.34 -6.20 -55.05
N TYR A 41 -26.49 -6.30 -54.03
CA TYR A 41 -25.04 -6.19 -54.18
C TYR A 41 -24.43 -7.56 -54.45
N ARG A 42 -23.92 -7.75 -55.67
CA ARG A 42 -23.17 -8.95 -56.07
C ARG A 42 -21.69 -8.58 -56.28
N PRO A 43 -20.77 -9.20 -55.55
CA PRO A 43 -19.34 -8.91 -55.65
C PRO A 43 -18.72 -9.56 -56.89
N ARG A 44 -17.46 -9.23 -57.18
CA ARG A 44 -16.64 -9.98 -58.13
C ARG A 44 -15.59 -10.80 -57.39
N VAL A 45 -15.68 -12.13 -57.45
CA VAL A 45 -14.70 -13.05 -56.86
C VAL A 45 -13.72 -13.57 -57.92
N THR A 46 -12.43 -13.59 -57.60
CA THR A 46 -11.38 -14.14 -58.46
C THR A 46 -10.33 -14.87 -57.62
N ILE A 47 -9.82 -16.02 -58.10
CA ILE A 47 -8.71 -16.73 -57.44
C ILE A 47 -7.40 -16.36 -58.16
N LYS A 48 -6.39 -15.92 -57.41
CA LYS A 48 -5.05 -15.61 -57.88
C LYS A 48 -4.01 -16.36 -57.04
N GLY A 49 -3.44 -17.42 -57.61
CA GLY A 49 -2.51 -18.28 -56.88
C GLY A 49 -3.21 -18.98 -55.71
N ASP A 50 -2.72 -18.76 -54.50
CA ASP A 50 -3.23 -19.26 -53.23
C ASP A 50 -4.16 -18.26 -52.51
N VAL A 51 -4.63 -17.20 -53.20
CA VAL A 51 -5.49 -16.16 -52.62
C VAL A 51 -6.79 -15.98 -53.41
N VAL A 52 -7.93 -15.95 -52.72
CA VAL A 52 -9.22 -15.51 -53.27
C VAL A 52 -9.38 -14.00 -53.03
N GLU A 53 -9.64 -13.24 -54.09
CA GLU A 53 -9.94 -11.81 -54.03
C GLU A 53 -11.43 -11.54 -54.30
N VAL A 54 -12.12 -10.89 -53.36
CA VAL A 54 -13.52 -10.46 -53.49
C VAL A 54 -13.57 -8.94 -53.61
N HIS A 55 -13.94 -8.43 -54.77
CA HIS A 55 -14.04 -7.00 -55.05
C HIS A 55 -15.47 -6.50 -54.83
N ILE A 56 -15.60 -5.49 -53.98
CA ILE A 56 -16.87 -4.89 -53.56
C ILE A 56 -16.83 -3.39 -53.88
N ASP A 57 -17.82 -2.89 -54.61
CA ASP A 57 -17.96 -1.44 -54.87
C ASP A 57 -18.62 -0.74 -53.68
N THR A 58 -17.89 0.17 -53.02
CA THR A 58 -18.25 0.71 -51.70
C THR A 58 -18.28 2.24 -51.70
N LYS A 59 -19.17 2.85 -52.49
CA LYS A 59 -19.24 4.32 -52.64
C LYS A 59 -19.93 5.10 -51.50
N ALA A 60 -20.29 4.52 -50.35
CA ALA A 60 -21.10 5.22 -49.34
C ALA A 60 -20.71 5.00 -47.85
N ILE A 61 -19.42 5.01 -47.50
CA ILE A 61 -18.98 4.78 -46.09
C ILE A 61 -19.03 6.07 -45.23
N ARG A 62 -18.95 7.27 -45.81
CA ARG A 62 -18.81 8.53 -45.04
C ARG A 62 -20.11 9.09 -44.45
N THR A 63 -21.27 8.67 -44.94
CA THR A 63 -22.57 9.26 -44.56
C THR A 63 -23.15 8.69 -43.25
N GLN A 64 -22.60 7.60 -42.74
CA GLN A 64 -23.16 6.85 -41.60
C GLN A 64 -22.35 6.97 -40.30
N GLN A 65 -21.17 7.58 -40.34
CA GLN A 65 -20.26 7.62 -39.19
C GLN A 65 -20.91 8.19 -37.93
N ALA A 66 -21.70 9.26 -38.06
CA ALA A 66 -22.36 9.90 -36.92
C ALA A 66 -23.39 8.98 -36.24
N GLU A 67 -24.14 8.21 -37.04
CA GLU A 67 -25.14 7.27 -36.52
C GLU A 67 -24.46 6.03 -35.92
N TYR A 68 -23.37 5.54 -36.53
CA TYR A 68 -22.58 4.45 -35.97
C TYR A 68 -21.95 4.81 -34.61
N GLN A 69 -21.40 6.02 -34.47
CA GLN A 69 -20.88 6.52 -33.18
C GLN A 69 -21.99 6.66 -32.11
N LYS A 70 -23.24 6.86 -32.53
CA LYS A 70 -24.38 6.85 -31.61
C LYS A 70 -24.73 5.43 -31.16
N VAL A 71 -24.70 4.46 -32.08
CA VAL A 71 -24.87 3.04 -31.75
C VAL A 71 -23.81 2.57 -30.77
N LEU A 72 -22.53 2.89 -31.00
CA LEU A 72 -21.45 2.50 -30.09
C LEU A 72 -21.67 3.01 -28.66
N ARG A 73 -22.02 4.30 -28.50
CA ARG A 73 -22.36 4.86 -27.17
C ARG A 73 -23.54 4.14 -26.51
N GLN A 74 -24.58 3.80 -27.29
CA GLN A 74 -25.71 3.04 -26.76
C GLN A 74 -25.30 1.63 -26.34
N CYS A 75 -24.38 0.98 -27.05
CA CYS A 75 -23.83 -0.32 -26.67
C CYS A 75 -23.00 -0.21 -25.38
N GLU A 76 -22.15 0.81 -25.26
CA GLU A 76 -21.38 1.11 -24.04
C GLU A 76 -22.30 1.31 -22.83
N ASP A 77 -23.41 2.03 -22.99
CA ASP A 77 -24.44 2.25 -21.98
C ASP A 77 -25.37 1.04 -21.75
N ARG A 78 -25.10 -0.11 -22.40
CA ARG A 78 -25.93 -1.34 -22.39
C ARG A 78 -27.38 -1.13 -22.84
N GLN A 79 -27.65 -0.09 -23.63
CA GLN A 79 -28.96 0.23 -24.19
C GLN A 79 -29.26 -0.58 -25.47
N PHE A 80 -29.12 -1.90 -25.40
CA PHE A 80 -29.19 -2.80 -26.57
C PHE A 80 -30.52 -2.72 -27.33
N ARG A 81 -31.64 -2.54 -26.64
CA ARG A 81 -32.97 -2.39 -27.28
C ARG A 81 -33.05 -1.18 -28.20
N ALA A 82 -32.34 -0.09 -27.89
CA ALA A 82 -32.31 1.12 -28.70
C ALA A 82 -31.24 1.07 -29.79
N ALA A 83 -30.13 0.37 -29.53
CA ALA A 83 -29.02 0.19 -30.47
C ALA A 83 -29.38 -0.73 -31.65
N LEU A 84 -30.07 -1.85 -31.38
CA LEU A 84 -30.35 -2.89 -32.38
C LEU A 84 -31.08 -2.38 -33.64
N PRO A 85 -32.18 -1.60 -33.55
CA PRO A 85 -32.87 -1.12 -34.76
C PRO A 85 -32.01 -0.18 -35.61
N ARG A 86 -31.22 0.69 -34.96
CA ARG A 86 -30.30 1.62 -35.64
C ARG A 86 -29.18 0.86 -36.33
N LEU A 87 -28.62 -0.14 -35.66
CA LEU A 87 -27.57 -0.97 -36.21
C LEU A 87 -28.06 -1.81 -37.41
N ARG A 88 -29.27 -2.36 -37.33
CA ARG A 88 -29.90 -3.06 -38.47
C ARG A 88 -30.11 -2.11 -39.66
N GLN A 89 -30.52 -0.86 -39.42
CA GLN A 89 -30.65 0.15 -40.48
C GLN A 89 -29.30 0.50 -41.12
N LEU A 90 -28.23 0.61 -40.32
CA LEU A 90 -26.86 0.82 -40.83
C LEU A 90 -26.43 -0.33 -41.76
N ILE A 91 -26.68 -1.57 -41.34
CA ILE A 91 -26.40 -2.78 -42.11
C ILE A 91 -27.24 -2.82 -43.40
N GLU A 92 -28.52 -2.51 -43.36
CA GLU A 92 -29.40 -2.53 -44.54
C GLU A 92 -28.93 -1.52 -45.61
N GLN A 93 -28.47 -0.34 -45.17
CA GLN A 93 -27.99 0.70 -46.06
C GLN A 93 -26.57 0.42 -46.60
N ASN A 94 -25.70 -0.16 -45.78
CA ASN A 94 -24.32 -0.51 -46.14
C ASN A 94 -23.93 -1.87 -45.53
N PRO A 95 -24.32 -2.97 -46.17
CA PRO A 95 -24.11 -4.31 -45.61
C PRO A 95 -22.64 -4.70 -45.61
N THR A 96 -21.79 -4.01 -46.36
CA THR A 96 -20.39 -4.38 -46.61
C THR A 96 -19.41 -3.91 -45.53
N VAL A 97 -19.90 -3.28 -44.46
CA VAL A 97 -19.08 -2.77 -43.36
C VAL A 97 -18.99 -3.83 -42.26
N SER A 98 -17.85 -4.52 -42.19
CA SER A 98 -17.59 -5.57 -41.20
C SER A 98 -17.89 -5.15 -39.75
N GLU A 99 -17.48 -3.94 -39.37
CA GLU A 99 -17.67 -3.43 -38.01
C GLU A 99 -19.14 -3.31 -37.57
N TYR A 100 -20.10 -3.14 -38.49
CA TYR A 100 -21.52 -3.08 -38.12
C TYR A 100 -22.03 -4.45 -37.69
N HIS A 101 -21.64 -5.48 -38.43
CA HIS A 101 -21.95 -6.87 -38.12
C HIS A 101 -21.22 -7.35 -36.86
N ARG A 102 -19.97 -6.91 -36.65
CA ARG A 102 -19.22 -7.21 -35.42
C ARG A 102 -19.93 -6.64 -34.18
N VAL A 103 -20.35 -5.37 -34.23
CA VAL A 103 -21.13 -4.76 -33.15
C VAL A 103 -22.48 -5.46 -32.98
N LEU A 104 -23.11 -5.93 -34.06
CA LEU A 104 -24.37 -6.68 -33.96
C LEU A 104 -24.14 -8.00 -33.22
N GLY A 105 -23.09 -8.74 -33.59
CA GLY A 105 -22.68 -9.95 -32.89
C GLY A 105 -22.39 -9.70 -31.42
N GLN A 106 -21.73 -8.59 -31.08
CA GLN A 106 -21.50 -8.20 -29.68
C GLN A 106 -22.80 -8.00 -28.92
N VAL A 107 -23.70 -7.19 -29.47
CA VAL A 107 -24.98 -6.88 -28.83
C VAL A 107 -25.84 -8.14 -28.66
N LEU A 108 -25.87 -9.02 -29.65
CA LEU A 108 -26.62 -10.29 -29.59
C LEU A 108 -26.02 -11.23 -28.54
N SER A 109 -24.69 -11.34 -28.48
CA SER A 109 -24.01 -12.18 -27.49
C SER A 109 -24.28 -11.70 -26.06
N GLU A 110 -24.16 -10.38 -25.82
CA GLU A 110 -24.46 -9.77 -24.53
C GLU A 110 -25.96 -9.80 -24.17
N SER A 111 -26.83 -9.93 -25.18
CA SER A 111 -28.28 -10.12 -25.02
C SER A 111 -28.69 -11.59 -24.86
N GLY A 112 -27.74 -12.53 -24.74
CA GLY A 112 -28.01 -13.95 -24.52
C GLY A 112 -28.49 -14.70 -25.77
N GLN A 113 -28.11 -14.25 -26.96
CA GLN A 113 -28.37 -14.92 -28.25
C GLN A 113 -27.05 -15.36 -28.91
N PRO A 114 -26.40 -16.46 -28.43
CA PRO A 114 -25.10 -16.94 -28.92
C PRO A 114 -25.05 -17.24 -30.41
N ASP A 115 -26.09 -17.90 -30.92
CA ASP A 115 -26.11 -18.42 -32.28
C ASP A 115 -26.30 -17.28 -33.28
N ASP A 116 -27.28 -16.40 -33.03
CA ASP A 116 -27.46 -15.19 -33.84
C ASP A 116 -26.23 -14.28 -33.79
N ALA A 117 -25.51 -14.27 -32.65
CA ALA A 117 -24.26 -13.53 -32.52
C ALA A 117 -23.15 -14.10 -33.42
N LEU A 118 -23.01 -15.43 -33.47
CA LEU A 118 -22.07 -16.08 -34.38
C LEU A 118 -22.45 -15.83 -35.84
N ASP A 119 -23.73 -15.90 -36.20
CA ASP A 119 -24.18 -15.58 -37.56
C ASP A 119 -23.79 -14.15 -37.95
N ALA A 120 -24.00 -13.18 -37.05
CA ALA A 120 -23.58 -11.80 -37.26
C ALA A 120 -22.04 -11.65 -37.33
N LEU A 121 -21.28 -12.41 -36.53
CA LEU A 121 -19.81 -12.39 -36.61
C LEU A 121 -19.29 -13.06 -37.88
N ILE A 122 -19.96 -14.10 -38.38
CA ILE A 122 -19.68 -14.72 -39.67
C ILE A 122 -19.98 -13.71 -40.78
N ASP A 123 -21.05 -12.92 -40.68
CA ASP A 123 -21.28 -11.79 -41.60
C ASP A 123 -20.21 -10.70 -41.45
N ALA A 124 -19.67 -10.45 -40.26
CA ALA A 124 -18.54 -9.53 -40.09
C ALA A 124 -17.28 -10.05 -40.79
N LEU A 125 -16.96 -11.33 -40.61
CA LEU A 125 -15.79 -12.01 -41.20
C LEU A 125 -15.97 -12.31 -42.69
N ARG A 126 -17.22 -12.39 -43.17
CA ARG A 126 -17.55 -12.24 -44.59
C ARG A 126 -16.92 -10.93 -45.01
N TRP A 127 -17.42 -9.80 -44.56
CA TRP A 127 -16.97 -8.52 -45.11
C TRP A 127 -15.54 -8.13 -44.81
N ASP A 128 -14.93 -8.58 -43.72
CA ASP A 128 -13.49 -8.46 -43.48
C ASP A 128 -12.96 -9.67 -42.69
N PRO A 129 -12.32 -10.63 -43.37
CA PRO A 129 -11.73 -11.82 -42.75
C PRO A 129 -10.55 -11.48 -41.83
N ARG A 130 -10.03 -10.26 -41.92
CA ARG A 130 -8.92 -9.76 -41.09
C ARG A 130 -9.41 -8.94 -39.90
N ASN A 131 -10.73 -8.91 -39.64
CA ASN A 131 -11.28 -8.26 -38.48
C ASN A 131 -10.91 -9.05 -37.20
N GLY A 132 -9.79 -8.67 -36.58
CA GLY A 132 -9.27 -9.31 -35.38
C GLY A 132 -10.25 -9.30 -34.21
N TYR A 133 -11.03 -8.23 -34.04
CA TYR A 133 -12.05 -8.18 -32.99
C TYR A 133 -13.18 -9.17 -33.25
N ALA A 134 -13.65 -9.31 -34.49
CA ALA A 134 -14.67 -10.29 -34.83
C ALA A 134 -14.18 -11.74 -34.60
N LEU A 135 -12.91 -12.03 -34.93
CA LEU A 135 -12.29 -13.34 -34.66
C LEU A 135 -12.20 -13.64 -33.17
N ILE A 136 -11.69 -12.69 -32.36
CA ILE A 136 -11.60 -12.84 -30.90
C ILE A 136 -12.99 -13.04 -30.30
N MET A 137 -13.99 -12.30 -30.78
CA MET A 137 -15.37 -12.44 -30.32
C MET A 137 -15.99 -13.79 -30.68
N ALA A 138 -15.77 -14.29 -31.90
CA ALA A 138 -16.22 -15.62 -32.30
C ALA A 138 -15.54 -16.70 -31.44
N GLY A 139 -14.22 -16.59 -31.23
CA GLY A 139 -13.47 -17.47 -30.35
C GLY A 139 -14.01 -17.45 -28.91
N ASN A 140 -14.32 -16.27 -28.39
CA ASN A 140 -14.93 -16.09 -27.08
C ASN A 140 -16.29 -16.80 -26.98
N ILE A 141 -17.16 -16.66 -27.98
CA ILE A 141 -18.47 -17.34 -27.98
C ILE A 141 -18.30 -18.87 -28.00
N HIS A 142 -17.41 -19.39 -28.85
CA HIS A 142 -17.12 -20.83 -28.89
C HIS A 142 -16.59 -21.37 -27.55
N ALA A 143 -15.62 -20.69 -26.95
CA ALA A 143 -15.07 -21.10 -25.67
C ALA A 143 -16.09 -21.00 -24.53
N ARG A 144 -16.88 -19.92 -24.50
CA ARG A 144 -17.64 -19.50 -23.32
C ARG A 144 -19.10 -19.98 -23.32
N GLN A 145 -19.72 -20.06 -24.50
CA GLN A 145 -21.14 -20.40 -24.65
C GLN A 145 -21.35 -21.80 -25.25
N LYS A 146 -20.35 -22.34 -25.96
CA LYS A 146 -20.41 -23.68 -26.58
C LYS A 146 -19.44 -24.70 -25.97
N ASP A 147 -18.58 -24.28 -25.05
CA ASP A 147 -17.49 -25.09 -24.45
C ASP A 147 -16.61 -25.81 -25.51
N ASP A 148 -16.43 -25.16 -26.66
CA ASP A 148 -15.65 -25.68 -27.79
C ASP A 148 -14.32 -24.93 -27.91
N LEU A 149 -13.36 -25.33 -27.07
CA LEU A 149 -12.02 -24.76 -27.07
C LEU A 149 -11.25 -25.00 -28.38
N LYS A 150 -11.58 -26.07 -29.12
CA LYS A 150 -10.91 -26.38 -30.37
C LYS A 150 -11.24 -25.32 -31.41
N SER A 151 -12.53 -25.04 -31.61
CA SER A 151 -12.97 -23.98 -32.53
C SER A 151 -12.54 -22.61 -32.04
N ALA A 152 -12.60 -22.35 -30.72
CA ALA A 152 -12.13 -21.10 -30.15
C ALA A 152 -10.66 -20.83 -30.49
N LYS A 153 -9.80 -21.84 -30.34
CA LYS A 153 -8.39 -21.74 -30.67
C LYS A 153 -8.17 -21.43 -32.16
N THR A 154 -8.92 -22.04 -33.08
CA THR A 154 -8.82 -21.70 -34.51
C THR A 154 -9.07 -20.20 -34.77
N PHE A 155 -10.09 -19.62 -34.14
CA PHE A 155 -10.38 -18.19 -34.29
C PHE A 155 -9.31 -17.30 -33.61
N TYR A 156 -8.83 -17.68 -32.43
CA TYR A 156 -7.75 -16.97 -31.77
C TYR A 156 -6.44 -17.03 -32.57
N ASP A 157 -6.01 -18.21 -33.02
CA ASP A 157 -4.80 -18.40 -33.83
C ASP A 157 -4.85 -17.52 -35.10
N GLN A 158 -6.03 -17.40 -35.73
CA GLN A 158 -6.19 -16.51 -36.87
C GLN A 158 -6.12 -15.01 -36.49
N ALA A 159 -6.72 -14.62 -35.36
CA ALA A 159 -6.60 -13.25 -34.85
C ALA A 159 -5.12 -12.89 -34.60
N LEU A 160 -4.36 -13.83 -34.03
CA LEU A 160 -2.92 -13.69 -33.78
C LEU A 160 -2.10 -13.68 -35.07
N ALA A 161 -2.48 -14.45 -36.10
CA ALA A 161 -1.81 -14.42 -37.39
C ALA A 161 -1.94 -13.06 -38.11
N ILE A 162 -3.04 -12.33 -37.87
CA ILE A 162 -3.27 -11.00 -38.46
C ILE A 162 -2.38 -9.94 -37.83
N ASN A 163 -2.24 -9.97 -36.51
CA ASN A 163 -1.34 -9.07 -35.78
C ASN A 163 -0.61 -9.84 -34.66
N PRO A 164 0.53 -10.49 -34.99
CA PRO A 164 1.26 -11.32 -34.02
C PRO A 164 1.88 -10.53 -32.85
N GLN A 165 1.92 -9.20 -32.95
CA GLN A 165 2.52 -8.31 -31.96
C GLN A 165 1.47 -7.58 -31.11
N ASP A 166 0.19 -7.92 -31.27
CA ASP A 166 -0.90 -7.31 -30.49
C ASP A 166 -1.01 -7.95 -29.09
N PHE A 167 -0.06 -7.62 -28.21
CA PHE A 167 -0.04 -8.12 -26.84
C PHE A 167 -1.32 -7.77 -26.06
N ILE A 168 -2.02 -6.68 -26.42
CA ILE A 168 -3.30 -6.30 -25.79
C ILE A 168 -4.38 -7.31 -26.17
N ALA A 169 -4.52 -7.63 -27.46
CA ALA A 169 -5.45 -8.65 -27.94
C ALA A 169 -5.13 -10.03 -27.35
N ILE A 170 -3.85 -10.42 -27.32
CA ILE A 170 -3.38 -11.68 -26.72
C ILE A 170 -3.73 -11.74 -25.23
N ASN A 171 -3.42 -10.66 -24.49
CA ASN A 171 -3.78 -10.55 -23.08
C ASN A 171 -5.29 -10.65 -22.86
N ASN A 172 -6.11 -10.05 -23.74
CA ASN A 172 -7.56 -10.14 -23.64
C ASN A 172 -8.07 -11.56 -23.89
N ILE A 173 -7.45 -12.33 -24.80
CA ILE A 173 -7.76 -13.76 -24.98
C ILE A 173 -7.45 -14.53 -23.69
N GLY A 174 -6.25 -14.33 -23.11
CA GLY A 174 -5.87 -14.92 -21.82
C GLY A 174 -6.85 -14.57 -20.71
N GLY A 175 -7.21 -13.29 -20.58
CA GLY A 175 -8.18 -12.81 -19.59
C GLY A 175 -9.56 -13.42 -19.77
N ASN A 176 -10.00 -13.60 -21.01
CA ASN A 176 -11.28 -14.24 -21.29
C ASN A 176 -11.29 -15.72 -20.87
N LEU A 177 -10.20 -16.46 -21.13
CA LEU A 177 -10.03 -17.86 -20.70
C LEU A 177 -9.91 -17.97 -19.17
N MET A 178 -9.20 -17.06 -18.54
CA MET A 178 -9.05 -17.02 -17.08
C MET A 178 -10.40 -16.85 -16.38
N GLN A 179 -11.28 -15.97 -16.88
CA GLN A 179 -12.65 -15.81 -16.39
C GLN A 179 -13.51 -17.08 -16.53
N MET A 180 -13.15 -18.00 -17.44
CA MET A 180 -13.81 -19.29 -17.62
C MET A 180 -13.20 -20.41 -16.74
N GLY A 181 -12.24 -20.09 -15.88
CA GLY A 181 -11.50 -21.07 -15.08
C GLY A 181 -10.51 -21.92 -15.90
N ARG A 182 -10.23 -21.53 -17.15
CA ARG A 182 -9.29 -22.20 -18.07
C ARG A 182 -7.86 -21.66 -17.85
N HIS A 183 -7.35 -21.86 -16.64
CA HIS A 183 -6.11 -21.20 -16.17
C HIS A 183 -4.86 -21.62 -16.95
N GLN A 184 -4.74 -22.90 -17.30
CA GLN A 184 -3.58 -23.41 -18.06
C GLN A 184 -3.54 -22.86 -19.49
N GLU A 185 -4.70 -22.76 -20.15
CA GLU A 185 -4.76 -22.16 -21.48
C GLU A 185 -4.52 -20.66 -21.43
N ALA A 186 -5.09 -19.97 -20.45
CA ALA A 186 -4.92 -18.53 -20.25
C ALA A 186 -3.45 -18.14 -20.07
N GLU A 187 -2.72 -18.89 -19.25
CA GLU A 187 -1.29 -18.67 -18.99
C GLU A 187 -0.47 -18.62 -20.28
N ARG A 188 -0.68 -19.56 -21.21
CA ARG A 188 0.09 -19.61 -22.46
C ARG A 188 -0.07 -18.33 -23.28
N TYR A 189 -1.28 -17.74 -23.29
CA TYR A 189 -1.49 -16.47 -23.96
C TYR A 189 -0.85 -15.32 -23.17
N PHE A 190 -0.93 -15.32 -21.84
CA PHE A 190 -0.23 -14.31 -21.04
C PHE A 190 1.30 -14.39 -21.18
N GLU A 191 1.88 -15.58 -21.29
CA GLU A 191 3.31 -15.79 -21.57
C GLU A 191 3.69 -15.20 -22.92
N ILE A 192 2.92 -15.47 -23.98
CA ILE A 192 3.14 -14.86 -25.31
C ILE A 192 3.03 -13.33 -25.24
N ALA A 193 2.01 -12.81 -24.56
CA ALA A 193 1.85 -11.36 -24.38
C ALA A 193 3.04 -10.75 -23.62
N HIS A 194 3.56 -11.47 -22.62
CA HIS A 194 4.70 -11.05 -21.81
C HIS A 194 6.01 -11.11 -22.59
N GLU A 195 6.20 -12.09 -23.47
CA GLU A 195 7.36 -12.14 -24.38
C GLU A 195 7.40 -10.95 -25.34
N ILE A 196 6.22 -10.50 -25.81
CA ILE A 196 6.09 -9.36 -26.73
C ILE A 196 6.25 -8.03 -25.98
N GLU A 197 5.53 -7.85 -24.87
CA GLU A 197 5.61 -6.65 -24.03
C GLU A 197 5.80 -7.03 -22.54
N PRO A 198 7.07 -7.14 -22.09
CA PRO A 198 7.39 -7.62 -20.74
C PRO A 198 6.92 -6.71 -19.60
N ASN A 199 6.53 -5.48 -19.91
CA ASN A 199 6.15 -4.47 -18.92
C ASN A 199 4.67 -4.13 -18.95
N TYR A 200 3.83 -4.85 -19.69
CA TYR A 200 2.40 -4.56 -19.73
C TYR A 200 1.72 -4.93 -18.40
N PRO A 201 1.16 -3.95 -17.64
CA PRO A 201 0.66 -4.20 -16.28
C PRO A 201 -0.45 -5.24 -16.18
N ASN A 202 -1.36 -5.28 -17.16
CA ASN A 202 -2.47 -6.24 -17.14
C ASN A 202 -1.99 -7.70 -17.30
N THR A 203 -0.97 -7.93 -18.13
CA THR A 203 -0.37 -9.26 -18.30
C THR A 203 0.43 -9.66 -17.07
N LEU A 204 1.23 -8.74 -16.51
CA LEU A 204 1.96 -8.97 -15.28
C LEU A 204 1.03 -9.32 -14.11
N TYR A 205 -0.07 -8.58 -13.96
CA TYR A 205 -1.11 -8.86 -12.96
C TYR A 205 -1.73 -10.25 -13.16
N ALA A 206 -2.05 -10.63 -14.40
CA ALA A 206 -2.63 -11.93 -14.67
C ALA A 206 -1.66 -13.10 -14.37
N LEU A 207 -0.38 -12.97 -14.75
CA LEU A 207 0.66 -13.94 -14.41
C LEU A 207 0.91 -14.01 -12.90
N ALA A 208 0.83 -12.86 -12.20
CA ALA A 208 0.92 -12.82 -10.74
C ALA A 208 -0.23 -13.60 -10.08
N MET A 209 -1.46 -13.44 -10.56
CA MET A 209 -2.62 -14.22 -10.08
C MET A 209 -2.46 -15.72 -10.33
N ILE A 210 -1.95 -16.12 -11.49
CA ILE A 210 -1.67 -17.54 -11.81
C ILE A 210 -0.60 -18.11 -10.87
N SER A 211 0.47 -17.35 -10.62
CA SER A 211 1.54 -17.73 -9.68
C SER A 211 1.00 -17.86 -8.26
N GLN A 212 0.15 -16.92 -7.83
CA GLN A 212 -0.54 -16.99 -6.54
C GLN A 212 -1.41 -18.25 -6.42
N GLN A 213 -2.17 -18.60 -7.46
CA GLN A 213 -2.98 -19.82 -7.49
C GLN A 213 -2.14 -21.09 -7.35
N ARG A 214 -0.89 -21.08 -7.84
CA ARG A 214 0.09 -22.16 -7.67
C ARG A 214 0.82 -22.13 -6.33
N GLN A 215 0.52 -21.15 -5.48
CA GLN A 215 1.21 -20.91 -4.21
C GLN A 215 2.69 -20.55 -4.38
N ASP A 216 3.10 -20.13 -5.59
CA ASP A 216 4.40 -19.51 -5.82
C ASP A 216 4.30 -18.02 -5.48
N TYR A 217 4.25 -17.74 -4.18
CA TYR A 217 4.03 -16.39 -3.66
C TYR A 217 5.20 -15.44 -3.95
N ALA A 218 6.43 -15.97 -4.10
CA ALA A 218 7.60 -15.18 -4.45
C ALA A 218 7.48 -14.63 -5.89
N SER A 219 7.21 -15.49 -6.86
CA SER A 219 6.99 -15.08 -8.25
C SER A 219 5.75 -14.19 -8.36
N ALA A 220 4.67 -14.51 -7.64
CA ALA A 220 3.46 -13.70 -7.64
C ALA A 220 3.70 -12.28 -7.14
N PHE A 221 4.43 -12.12 -6.03
CA PHE A 221 4.82 -10.82 -5.48
C PHE A 221 5.72 -10.04 -6.45
N TYR A 222 6.71 -10.70 -7.04
CA TYR A 222 7.60 -10.08 -8.04
C TYR A 222 6.82 -9.55 -9.25
N LEU A 223 5.91 -10.34 -9.81
CA LEU A 223 5.11 -9.95 -10.97
C LEU A 223 4.11 -8.83 -10.60
N ALA A 224 3.49 -8.88 -9.41
CA ALA A 224 2.58 -7.85 -8.94
C ALA A 224 3.30 -6.49 -8.76
N THR A 225 4.49 -6.49 -8.15
CA THR A 225 5.30 -5.27 -7.97
C THR A 225 5.90 -4.75 -9.27
N LYS A 226 6.25 -5.64 -10.21
CA LYS A 226 6.59 -5.22 -11.59
C LYS A 226 5.37 -4.60 -12.29
N GLY A 227 4.17 -5.15 -12.09
CA GLY A 227 2.91 -4.60 -12.59
C GLY A 227 2.63 -3.20 -12.04
N LEU A 228 2.82 -3.01 -10.73
CA LEU A 228 2.73 -1.71 -10.06
C LEU A 228 3.61 -0.66 -10.70
N ARG A 229 4.90 -0.98 -10.86
CA ARG A 229 5.91 -0.07 -11.43
C ARG A 229 5.56 0.44 -12.83
N ASN A 230 4.86 -0.37 -13.62
CA ASN A 230 4.54 -0.05 -15.01
C ASN A 230 3.09 0.45 -15.19
N ALA A 231 2.29 0.49 -14.13
CA ALA A 231 0.90 0.95 -14.20
C ALA A 231 0.82 2.48 -14.21
N ASN A 232 -0.04 3.03 -15.07
CA ASN A 232 -0.27 4.47 -15.12
C ASN A 232 -1.09 4.95 -13.91
N PRO A 233 -0.83 6.16 -13.38
CA PRO A 233 -1.68 6.76 -12.37
C PRO A 233 -3.15 6.82 -12.81
N GLY A 234 -4.05 6.33 -11.96
CA GLY A 234 -5.50 6.30 -12.22
C GLY A 234 -6.00 5.05 -12.96
N ASP A 235 -5.10 4.19 -13.46
CA ASP A 235 -5.49 2.88 -14.00
C ASP A 235 -5.99 1.97 -12.86
N PRO A 236 -7.18 1.35 -12.98
CA PRO A 236 -7.66 0.37 -12.01
C PRO A 236 -6.65 -0.76 -11.70
N ILE A 237 -5.80 -1.11 -12.67
CA ILE A 237 -4.79 -2.17 -12.51
C ILE A 237 -3.74 -1.82 -11.44
N LEU A 238 -3.49 -0.54 -11.18
CA LEU A 238 -2.55 -0.10 -10.14
C LEU A 238 -3.03 -0.55 -8.76
N ARG A 239 -4.31 -0.29 -8.45
CA ARG A 239 -4.91 -0.70 -7.16
C ARG A 239 -5.03 -2.21 -7.04
N ALA A 240 -5.37 -2.89 -8.14
CA ALA A 240 -5.45 -4.34 -8.18
C ALA A 240 -4.07 -4.99 -7.93
N SER A 241 -3.02 -4.46 -8.57
CA SER A 241 -1.64 -4.93 -8.40
C SER A 241 -1.11 -4.64 -7.00
N LEU A 242 -1.48 -3.50 -6.38
CA LEU A 242 -1.12 -3.19 -4.99
C LEU A 242 -1.73 -4.20 -4.03
N ALA A 243 -3.04 -4.44 -4.16
CA ALA A 243 -3.75 -5.42 -3.33
C ALA A 243 -3.17 -6.82 -3.49
N LEU A 244 -2.83 -7.23 -4.73
CA LEU A 244 -2.22 -8.52 -4.99
C LEU A 244 -0.80 -8.62 -4.43
N ALA A 245 0.02 -7.57 -4.54
CA ALA A 245 1.35 -7.51 -3.93
C ALA A 245 1.28 -7.66 -2.40
N THR A 246 0.38 -6.92 -1.74
CA THR A 246 0.15 -7.06 -0.30
C THR A 246 -0.31 -8.47 0.06
N GLN A 247 -1.30 -9.02 -0.66
CA GLN A 247 -1.82 -10.36 -0.37
C GLN A 247 -0.76 -11.45 -0.55
N THR A 248 -0.02 -11.41 -1.65
CA THR A 248 1.03 -12.40 -1.96
C THR A 248 2.21 -12.27 -1.00
N ALA A 249 2.57 -11.06 -0.57
CA ALA A 249 3.56 -10.86 0.47
C ALA A 249 3.12 -11.45 1.82
N THR A 250 1.88 -11.23 2.23
CA THR A 250 1.33 -11.83 3.47
C THR A 250 1.31 -13.36 3.38
N GLN A 251 0.93 -13.90 2.22
CA GLN A 251 0.97 -15.35 1.98
C GLN A 251 2.39 -15.89 1.98
N TYR A 252 3.35 -15.18 1.39
CA TYR A 252 4.76 -15.54 1.42
C TYR A 252 5.28 -15.64 2.86
N LEU A 253 5.02 -14.62 3.69
CA LEU A 253 5.38 -14.59 5.11
C LEU A 253 4.76 -15.77 5.88
N SER A 254 3.51 -16.12 5.58
CA SER A 254 2.81 -17.22 6.26
C SER A 254 3.27 -18.63 5.85
N ASN A 255 3.97 -18.76 4.72
CA ASN A 255 4.32 -20.06 4.12
C ASN A 255 5.84 -20.29 3.97
N THR A 256 6.65 -19.32 4.39
CA THR A 256 8.12 -19.37 4.27
C THR A 256 8.73 -19.16 5.65
N ASN A 257 9.84 -19.84 5.95
CA ASN A 257 10.59 -19.58 7.17
C ASN A 257 11.45 -18.31 7.01
N THR A 258 10.81 -17.15 7.08
CA THR A 258 11.42 -15.82 6.93
C THR A 258 12.46 -15.52 8.01
N PHE A 259 12.29 -16.07 9.21
CA PHE A 259 13.29 -15.97 10.28
C PHE A 259 14.64 -16.61 9.91
N ALA A 260 14.65 -17.63 9.04
CA ALA A 260 15.92 -18.22 8.58
C ALA A 260 16.78 -17.20 7.82
N ILE A 261 16.16 -16.28 7.09
CA ILE A 261 16.85 -15.22 6.33
C ILE A 261 17.49 -14.22 7.31
N ALA A 262 16.75 -13.81 8.34
CA ALA A 262 17.27 -12.92 9.38
C ALA A 262 18.42 -13.57 10.18
N ASN A 263 18.29 -14.86 10.51
CA ASN A 263 19.31 -15.62 11.22
C ASN A 263 20.59 -15.77 10.40
N GLU A 264 20.48 -16.05 9.09
CA GLU A 264 21.64 -16.13 8.20
C GLU A 264 22.40 -14.80 8.18
N TYR A 265 21.68 -13.68 8.13
CA TYR A 265 22.32 -12.36 8.19
C TYR A 265 22.96 -12.08 9.56
N GLN A 266 22.29 -12.44 10.66
CA GLN A 266 22.86 -12.34 12.01
C GLN A 266 24.18 -13.12 12.13
N GLU A 267 24.22 -14.35 11.62
CA GLU A 267 25.44 -15.18 11.61
C GLU A 267 26.55 -14.51 10.80
N ALA A 268 26.23 -13.94 9.64
CA ALA A 268 27.20 -13.24 8.80
C ALA A 268 27.82 -12.01 9.49
N ILE A 269 27.03 -11.23 10.25
CA ILE A 269 27.54 -10.06 10.95
C ILE A 269 28.21 -10.41 12.29
N GLN A 270 27.89 -11.55 12.90
CA GLN A 270 28.52 -12.01 14.14
C GLN A 270 30.05 -12.17 13.99
N ASP A 271 30.53 -12.56 12.81
CA ASP A 271 31.96 -12.70 12.50
C ASP A 271 32.70 -11.34 12.44
N ARG A 272 31.97 -10.22 12.34
CA ARG A 272 32.53 -8.86 12.27
C ARG A 272 32.66 -8.17 13.62
N THR A 273 32.10 -8.76 14.68
CA THR A 273 32.16 -8.20 16.03
C THR A 273 32.70 -9.20 17.05
N SER A 274 33.47 -8.71 18.01
CA SER A 274 33.95 -9.51 19.14
C SER A 274 32.90 -9.71 20.24
N LYS A 275 31.74 -9.04 20.12
CA LYS A 275 30.61 -9.10 21.06
C LYS A 275 29.56 -10.05 20.50
N ALA A 276 28.93 -10.84 21.36
CA ALA A 276 27.82 -11.67 20.93
C ALA A 276 26.63 -10.80 20.45
N ILE A 277 25.85 -11.29 19.51
CA ILE A 277 24.61 -10.65 19.04
C ILE A 277 23.44 -11.51 19.50
N HIS A 278 22.61 -10.97 20.37
CA HIS A 278 21.39 -11.62 20.83
C HIS A 278 20.19 -11.02 20.11
N VAL A 279 19.26 -11.87 19.70
CA VAL A 279 17.98 -11.46 19.09
C VAL A 279 16.89 -12.10 19.92
N ASP A 280 16.21 -11.30 20.75
CA ASP A 280 15.25 -11.81 21.73
C ASP A 280 13.88 -11.12 21.59
N GLU A 281 12.83 -11.89 21.88
CA GLU A 281 11.46 -11.37 21.98
C GLU A 281 11.31 -10.50 23.23
N ASP A 282 10.77 -9.30 23.06
CA ASP A 282 10.39 -8.43 24.16
C ASP A 282 9.05 -7.74 23.81
N PRO A 283 7.91 -8.18 24.37
CA PRO A 283 6.64 -7.55 24.08
C PRO A 283 6.51 -6.15 24.70
N LEU A 284 7.42 -5.76 25.61
CA LEU A 284 7.37 -4.52 26.37
C LEU A 284 8.21 -3.38 25.78
N ILE A 285 8.99 -3.61 24.71
CA ILE A 285 9.68 -2.48 24.08
C ILE A 285 8.67 -1.46 23.52
N PRO A 286 8.99 -0.16 23.43
CA PRO A 286 8.04 0.82 22.92
C PRO A 286 7.85 0.70 21.40
N THR A 287 8.90 0.34 20.67
CA THR A 287 8.93 0.22 19.21
C THR A 287 8.76 -1.22 18.74
N ALA A 288 8.66 -1.44 17.43
CA ALA A 288 8.47 -2.77 16.86
C ALA A 288 9.76 -3.63 16.94
N ALA A 289 10.91 -2.99 16.78
CA ALA A 289 12.22 -3.54 17.11
C ALA A 289 13.11 -2.44 17.72
N LYS A 290 14.19 -2.84 18.40
CA LYS A 290 15.18 -1.94 19.01
C LYS A 290 16.56 -2.61 19.01
N LEU A 291 17.55 -1.94 18.43
CA LEU A 291 18.96 -2.24 18.64
C LEU A 291 19.50 -1.59 19.92
N GLU A 292 20.19 -2.38 20.73
CA GLU A 292 20.96 -1.95 21.89
C GLU A 292 22.44 -2.33 21.70
N ILE A 293 23.27 -1.34 21.37
CA ILE A 293 24.71 -1.53 21.12
C ILE A 293 25.45 -1.79 22.44
N ALA A 294 26.23 -2.87 22.49
CA ALA A 294 26.88 -3.40 23.69
C ALA A 294 27.63 -2.33 24.50
N GLU A 295 28.37 -1.45 23.82
CA GLU A 295 29.22 -0.45 24.46
C GLU A 295 28.45 0.72 25.08
N ASN A 296 27.18 0.92 24.73
CA ASN A 296 26.34 1.98 25.33
C ASN A 296 25.67 1.50 26.63
N TYR A 297 25.60 0.17 26.81
CA TYR A 297 25.01 -0.50 27.97
C TYR A 297 26.05 -1.14 28.90
N ASP A 298 27.35 -0.95 28.63
CA ASP A 298 28.48 -1.54 29.37
C ASP A 298 28.34 -3.07 29.56
N ARG A 299 28.07 -3.79 28.45
CA ARG A 299 27.83 -5.24 28.48
C ARG A 299 28.59 -6.02 27.39
N PRO A 300 28.64 -7.37 27.46
CA PRO A 300 29.44 -8.16 26.52
C PRO A 300 28.70 -8.56 25.22
N TYR A 301 27.48 -8.07 24.98
CA TYR A 301 26.67 -8.42 23.81
C TYR A 301 25.86 -7.25 23.25
N HIS A 302 25.68 -7.23 21.93
CA HIS A 302 24.65 -6.44 21.25
C HIS A 302 23.31 -7.17 21.40
N HIS A 303 22.21 -6.43 21.42
CA HIS A 303 20.88 -7.01 21.60
C HIS A 303 19.92 -6.34 20.63
N VAL A 304 19.28 -7.14 19.80
CA VAL A 304 18.12 -6.74 19.00
C VAL A 304 16.89 -7.30 19.71
N LYS A 305 16.03 -6.41 20.18
CA LYS A 305 14.74 -6.79 20.77
C LYS A 305 13.64 -6.59 19.76
N TYR A 306 12.65 -7.47 19.74
CA TYR A 306 11.51 -7.32 18.83
C TYR A 306 10.17 -7.70 19.46
N LYS A 307 9.10 -7.07 18.98
CA LYS A 307 7.72 -7.41 19.36
C LYS A 307 7.22 -8.61 18.54
N PRO A 308 6.92 -9.75 19.16
CA PRO A 308 6.56 -10.97 18.41
C PRO A 308 5.25 -10.83 17.61
N ASP A 309 4.30 -10.01 18.08
CA ASP A 309 3.00 -9.81 17.40
C ASP A 309 3.04 -8.75 16.28
N TYR A 310 4.19 -8.13 16.02
CA TYR A 310 4.28 -7.10 14.99
C TYR A 310 4.37 -7.71 13.58
N PRO A 311 3.58 -7.25 12.60
CA PRO A 311 3.64 -7.79 11.23
C PRO A 311 5.00 -7.63 10.58
N ALA A 312 5.50 -8.68 9.91
CA ALA A 312 6.79 -8.68 9.20
C ALA A 312 8.00 -8.31 10.09
N VAL A 313 7.99 -8.75 11.35
CA VAL A 313 9.02 -8.43 12.33
C VAL A 313 10.42 -8.89 11.91
N GLU A 314 10.54 -9.91 11.05
CA GLU A 314 11.81 -10.38 10.49
C GLU A 314 12.51 -9.31 9.66
N HIS A 315 11.76 -8.47 8.93
CA HIS A 315 12.35 -7.30 8.25
C HIS A 315 12.94 -6.33 9.26
N LEU A 316 12.22 -6.07 10.35
CA LEU A 316 12.68 -5.14 11.38
C LEU A 316 13.90 -5.67 12.12
N ILE A 317 13.98 -6.97 12.38
CA ILE A 317 15.19 -7.61 12.93
C ILE A 317 16.35 -7.39 11.95
N MET A 318 16.17 -7.70 10.67
CA MET A 318 17.21 -7.46 9.66
C MET A 318 17.61 -5.99 9.60
N HIS A 319 16.65 -5.06 9.62
CA HIS A 319 16.89 -3.62 9.65
C HIS A 319 17.79 -3.20 10.82
N GLU A 320 17.48 -3.64 12.05
CA GLU A 320 18.31 -3.37 13.23
C GLU A 320 19.70 -4.02 13.14
N LEU A 321 19.81 -5.22 12.54
CA LEU A 321 21.09 -5.87 12.30
C LEU A 321 21.93 -5.11 11.26
N VAL A 322 21.33 -4.51 10.23
CA VAL A 322 22.05 -3.67 9.25
C VAL A 322 22.49 -2.35 9.89
N HIS A 323 21.69 -1.76 10.78
CA HIS A 323 22.14 -0.63 11.62
C HIS A 323 23.42 -0.98 12.39
N LEU A 324 23.43 -2.13 13.07
CA LEU A 324 24.61 -2.61 13.76
C LEU A 324 25.78 -2.79 12.79
N ASP A 325 25.54 -3.41 11.64
CA ASP A 325 26.56 -3.65 10.63
C ASP A 325 27.20 -2.34 10.16
N PHE A 326 26.40 -1.32 9.83
CA PHE A 326 26.87 0.02 9.43
C PHE A 326 27.74 0.68 10.50
N VAL A 327 27.34 0.58 11.77
CA VAL A 327 28.17 1.05 12.90
C VAL A 327 29.51 0.31 12.95
N LEU A 328 29.52 -1.02 12.73
CA LEU A 328 30.76 -1.79 12.69
C LEU A 328 31.66 -1.35 11.52
N GLN A 329 31.11 -1.12 10.31
CA GLN A 329 31.90 -0.64 9.17
C GLN A 329 32.48 0.76 9.42
N ALA A 330 31.67 1.67 9.97
CA ALA A 330 32.12 3.02 10.31
C ALA A 330 33.21 2.99 11.39
N ARG A 331 33.13 2.08 12.37
CA ARG A 331 34.19 1.87 13.37
C ARG A 331 35.48 1.34 12.76
N GLU A 332 35.40 0.38 11.84
CA GLU A 332 36.56 -0.15 11.09
C GLU A 332 37.27 0.97 10.30
N ALA A 333 36.50 1.92 9.75
CA ALA A 333 37.01 3.09 9.05
C ALA A 333 37.44 4.25 9.98
N ALA A 334 37.32 4.09 11.30
CA ALA A 334 37.51 5.16 12.29
C ALA A 334 36.67 6.44 12.02
N GLY A 335 35.47 6.25 11.46
CA GLY A 335 34.53 7.32 11.09
C GLY A 335 33.18 7.27 11.82
N ASN A 336 33.01 6.40 12.82
CA ASN A 336 31.73 6.29 13.53
C ASN A 336 31.43 7.52 14.39
N GLN A 337 30.20 8.03 14.27
CA GLN A 337 29.75 9.24 14.96
C GLN A 337 28.57 8.95 15.89
N LEU A 338 28.57 9.62 17.04
CA LEU A 338 27.49 9.61 18.01
C LEU A 338 26.62 10.85 17.79
N PHE A 339 25.32 10.63 17.62
CA PHE A 339 24.32 11.68 17.59
C PHE A 339 23.96 12.09 19.02
N THR A 340 24.16 13.36 19.35
CA THR A 340 23.93 13.88 20.70
C THR A 340 23.05 15.11 20.68
N THR A 341 22.31 15.35 21.76
CA THR A 341 21.59 16.61 21.98
C THR A 341 21.93 17.17 23.36
N SER A 342 21.50 18.39 23.65
CA SER A 342 21.79 19.08 24.91
C SER A 342 20.55 19.75 25.48
N GLY A 343 20.56 20.02 26.80
CA GLY A 343 19.50 20.82 27.43
C GLY A 343 19.34 22.20 26.77
N GLN A 344 20.43 22.81 26.30
CA GLN A 344 20.38 24.08 25.57
C GLN A 344 19.70 23.95 24.20
N ALA A 345 19.94 22.85 23.48
CA ALA A 345 19.23 22.53 22.24
C ALA A 345 17.73 22.35 22.47
N LYS A 346 17.35 21.58 23.51
CA LYS A 346 15.95 21.37 23.90
C LYS A 346 15.27 22.70 24.26
N GLU A 347 15.90 23.54 25.09
CA GLU A 347 15.37 24.87 25.41
C GLU A 347 15.19 25.76 24.17
N LYS A 348 16.12 25.72 23.22
CA LYS A 348 16.04 26.48 21.98
C LYS A 348 14.85 25.99 21.14
N PHE A 349 14.63 24.69 21.07
CA PHE A 349 13.49 24.08 20.39
C PHE A 349 12.16 24.48 21.06
N THR A 350 12.07 24.37 22.39
CA THR A 350 10.88 24.78 23.16
C THR A 350 10.55 26.26 22.94
N ARG A 351 11.57 27.13 22.92
CA ARG A 351 11.40 28.57 22.60
C ARG A 351 10.86 28.78 21.18
N ALA A 352 11.36 28.04 20.19
CA ALA A 352 10.87 28.12 18.82
C ALA A 352 9.39 27.68 18.70
N ALA A 353 8.93 26.78 19.58
CA ALA A 353 7.55 26.28 19.64
C ALA A 353 6.58 27.15 20.47
N GLU A 354 7.06 28.19 21.16
CA GLU A 354 6.27 29.01 22.09
C GLU A 354 4.91 29.51 21.52
N PRO A 355 4.78 29.94 20.25
CA PRO A 355 3.49 30.33 19.69
C PRO A 355 2.45 29.20 19.69
N GLN A 356 2.86 27.97 19.41
CA GLN A 356 1.99 26.79 19.40
C GLN A 356 1.65 26.34 20.83
N LEU A 357 2.61 26.39 21.75
CA LEU A 357 2.36 26.08 23.16
C LEU A 357 1.33 27.05 23.76
N LYS A 358 1.41 28.34 23.43
CA LYS A 358 0.38 29.34 23.82
C LYS A 358 -0.99 29.02 23.21
N LYS A 359 -1.03 28.50 21.99
CA LYS A 359 -2.28 28.08 21.33
C LYS A 359 -2.90 26.88 22.03
N LEU A 360 -2.09 25.88 22.42
CA LEU A 360 -2.54 24.74 23.22
C LEU A 360 -3.06 25.18 24.60
N ALA A 361 -2.33 26.06 25.29
CA ALA A 361 -2.78 26.61 26.57
C ALA A 361 -4.12 27.34 26.43
N LYS A 362 -4.29 28.15 25.37
CA LYS A 362 -5.56 28.83 25.07
C LYS A 362 -6.70 27.86 24.72
N ALA A 363 -6.39 26.71 24.15
CA ALA A 363 -7.35 25.64 23.87
C ALA A 363 -7.72 24.83 25.13
N GLY A 364 -7.14 25.14 26.29
CA GLY A 364 -7.51 24.54 27.58
C GLY A 364 -6.68 23.30 27.97
N PHE A 365 -5.60 22.99 27.25
CA PHE A 365 -4.74 21.86 27.59
C PHE A 365 -3.93 22.12 28.88
N PRO A 366 -3.81 21.13 29.80
CA PRO A 366 -2.99 21.25 31.00
C PRO A 366 -1.51 21.49 30.68
N GLU A 367 -0.84 22.30 31.50
CA GLU A 367 0.59 22.64 31.33
C GLU A 367 1.50 21.41 31.31
N LYS A 368 1.21 20.39 32.14
CA LYS A 368 1.94 19.11 32.16
C LYS A 368 1.86 18.42 30.79
N ASN A 369 0.71 18.44 30.13
CA ASN A 369 0.51 17.80 28.83
C ASN A 369 1.20 18.59 27.72
N ILE A 370 1.20 19.92 27.82
CA ILE A 370 1.92 20.79 26.88
C ILE A 370 3.43 20.53 26.97
N THR A 371 3.93 20.34 28.20
CA THR A 371 5.35 20.01 28.45
C THR A 371 5.71 18.63 27.92
N GLY A 372 4.91 17.60 28.23
CA GLY A 372 5.12 16.26 27.67
C GLY A 372 5.01 16.22 26.14
N PHE A 373 4.09 17.01 25.57
CA PHE A 373 3.93 17.12 24.11
C PHE A 373 5.17 17.72 23.44
N ILE A 374 5.73 18.81 23.98
CA ILE A 374 6.93 19.42 23.37
C ILE A 374 8.17 18.52 23.52
N ASP A 375 8.25 17.78 24.62
CA ASP A 375 9.33 16.82 24.86
C ASP A 375 9.25 15.65 23.86
N GLY A 376 8.07 15.06 23.69
CA GLY A 376 7.84 14.01 22.69
C GLY A 376 8.05 14.50 21.24
N LEU A 377 7.66 15.74 20.93
CA LEU A 377 7.94 16.33 19.62
C LEU A 377 9.44 16.52 19.37
N PHE A 378 10.18 16.95 20.39
CA PHE A 378 11.62 17.12 20.29
C PHE A 378 12.31 15.78 20.05
N GLU A 379 12.04 14.80 20.90
CA GLU A 379 12.64 13.46 20.83
C GLU A 379 12.26 12.75 19.53
N GLY A 380 10.98 12.79 19.15
CA GLY A 380 10.51 12.21 17.89
C GLY A 380 11.17 12.86 16.67
N MET A 381 11.34 14.18 16.67
CA MET A 381 11.99 14.88 15.56
C MET A 381 13.48 14.57 15.46
N MET A 382 14.18 14.50 16.61
CA MET A 382 15.60 14.12 16.66
C MET A 382 15.81 12.68 16.19
N ARG A 383 14.93 11.76 16.61
CA ARG A 383 14.94 10.37 16.14
C ARG A 383 14.69 10.28 14.64
N GLN A 384 13.72 11.04 14.13
CA GLN A 384 13.37 11.01 12.70
C GLN A 384 14.52 11.52 11.83
N ILE A 385 15.16 12.64 12.20
CA ILE A 385 16.30 13.17 11.41
C ILE A 385 17.54 12.27 11.51
N TYR A 386 17.77 11.64 12.66
CA TYR A 386 18.90 10.71 12.83
C TYR A 386 18.70 9.44 11.99
N ASN A 387 17.54 8.79 12.11
CA ASN A 387 17.31 7.50 11.47
C ASN A 387 17.16 7.62 9.96
N GLN A 388 16.41 8.60 9.47
CA GLN A 388 15.90 8.52 8.11
C GLN A 388 16.95 8.49 6.98
N PRO A 389 18.02 9.31 7.01
CA PRO A 389 19.12 9.18 6.03
C PRO A 389 19.77 7.80 6.06
N ILE A 390 19.97 7.23 7.26
CA ILE A 390 20.59 5.92 7.47
C ILE A 390 19.66 4.82 6.96
N ASP A 391 18.38 4.88 7.31
CA ASP A 391 17.34 3.95 6.90
C ASP A 391 17.23 3.89 5.36
N LEU A 392 17.49 5.00 4.66
CA LEU A 392 17.52 4.96 3.19
C LEU A 392 18.57 3.98 2.65
N PHE A 393 19.77 3.98 3.23
CA PHE A 393 20.83 3.03 2.85
C PHE A 393 20.52 1.62 3.32
N ILE A 394 19.92 1.45 4.50
CA ILE A 394 19.55 0.13 5.03
C ILE A 394 18.53 -0.55 4.13
N GLU A 395 17.45 0.15 3.81
CA GLU A 395 16.38 -0.42 3.01
C GLU A 395 16.81 -0.69 1.56
N ASP A 396 17.69 0.15 1.00
CA ASP A 396 18.30 -0.16 -0.29
C ASP A 396 19.22 -1.39 -0.20
N PHE A 397 20.09 -1.47 0.81
CA PHE A 397 20.96 -2.63 1.03
C PHE A 397 20.14 -3.93 1.12
N LEU A 398 19.10 -3.95 1.96
CA LEU A 398 18.21 -5.10 2.11
C LEU A 398 17.54 -5.46 0.79
N TYR A 399 17.04 -4.47 0.05
CA TYR A 399 16.36 -4.70 -1.22
C TYR A 399 17.31 -5.27 -2.29
N GLN A 400 18.56 -4.79 -2.37
CA GLN A 400 19.53 -5.25 -3.36
C GLN A 400 20.10 -6.62 -3.01
N GLN A 401 20.48 -6.84 -1.75
CA GLN A 401 21.22 -8.04 -1.34
C GLN A 401 20.32 -9.22 -0.99
N TYR A 402 19.07 -8.99 -0.56
CA TYR A 402 18.16 -10.04 -0.11
C TYR A 402 16.83 -10.00 -0.90
N PRO A 403 16.79 -10.49 -2.15
CA PRO A 403 15.56 -10.55 -2.94
C PRO A 403 14.41 -11.29 -2.25
N GLU A 404 14.72 -12.33 -1.50
CA GLU A 404 13.78 -13.10 -0.67
C GLU A 404 13.21 -12.32 0.51
N ALA A 405 13.85 -11.20 0.90
CA ALA A 405 13.36 -10.30 1.93
C ALA A 405 12.33 -9.28 1.46
N ARG A 406 12.30 -9.01 0.14
CA ARG A 406 11.44 -7.97 -0.47
C ARG A 406 9.95 -8.10 -0.13
N PRO A 407 9.33 -9.30 -0.03
CA PRO A 407 7.91 -9.39 0.33
C PRO A 407 7.61 -8.85 1.72
N PHE A 408 8.40 -9.23 2.73
CA PHE A 408 8.15 -8.78 4.11
C PHE A 408 8.74 -7.39 4.39
N GLN A 409 9.79 -6.98 3.68
CA GLN A 409 10.22 -5.57 3.59
C GLN A 409 9.09 -4.68 3.05
N PHE A 410 8.43 -5.09 1.96
CA PHE A 410 7.29 -4.37 1.39
C PHE A 410 6.17 -4.20 2.41
N LEU A 411 5.78 -5.25 3.14
CA LEU A 411 4.72 -5.16 4.15
C LEU A 411 5.06 -4.17 5.26
N SER A 412 6.29 -4.23 5.77
CA SER A 412 6.78 -3.35 6.83
C SER A 412 6.79 -1.89 6.38
N LEU A 413 7.44 -1.59 5.25
CA LEU A 413 7.54 -0.23 4.73
C LEU A 413 6.18 0.32 4.26
N PHE A 414 5.31 -0.52 3.71
CA PHE A 414 3.97 -0.10 3.30
C PHE A 414 3.12 0.32 4.49
N LYS A 415 3.21 -0.40 5.62
CA LYS A 415 2.54 -0.04 6.87
C LYS A 415 3.04 1.30 7.40
N LEU A 416 4.35 1.50 7.48
CA LEU A 416 4.95 2.77 7.92
C LEU A 416 4.52 3.93 7.01
N LEU A 417 4.46 3.69 5.71
CA LEU A 417 3.98 4.67 4.73
C LEU A 417 2.51 5.06 4.97
N GLN A 418 1.64 4.10 5.28
CA GLN A 418 0.24 4.38 5.63
C GLN A 418 0.13 5.20 6.92
N GLU A 419 0.87 4.85 7.96
CA GLU A 419 0.92 5.59 9.24
C GLU A 419 1.41 7.02 9.03
N ALA A 420 2.42 7.22 8.19
CA ALA A 420 2.93 8.54 7.83
C ALA A 420 1.90 9.39 7.07
N ILE A 421 1.19 8.80 6.10
CA ILE A 421 0.12 9.49 5.37
C ILE A 421 -0.98 9.96 6.34
N GLU A 422 -1.38 9.10 7.28
CA GLU A 422 -2.38 9.44 8.29
C GLU A 422 -1.91 10.55 9.22
N ALA A 423 -0.67 10.47 9.71
CA ALA A 423 -0.07 11.45 10.59
C ALA A 423 -0.01 12.85 9.93
N ILE A 424 0.43 12.93 8.67
CA ILE A 424 0.54 14.21 7.95
C ILE A 424 -0.83 14.78 7.59
N ARG A 425 -1.82 13.94 7.27
CA ARG A 425 -3.19 14.38 6.97
C ARG A 425 -4.01 14.77 8.19
N ASN A 426 -3.51 14.49 9.39
CA ASN A 426 -4.20 14.84 10.62
C ASN A 426 -4.24 16.36 10.82
N LYS A 427 -5.46 16.92 10.74
CA LYS A 427 -5.68 18.37 10.87
C LYS A 427 -5.23 18.93 12.22
N GLN A 428 -5.38 18.17 13.30
CA GLN A 428 -4.95 18.60 14.63
C GLN A 428 -3.41 18.59 14.74
N ALA A 429 -2.76 17.58 14.16
CA ALA A 429 -1.30 17.54 14.10
C ALA A 429 -0.75 18.76 13.35
N ALA A 430 -1.33 19.09 12.18
CA ALA A 430 -0.98 20.30 11.43
C ALA A 430 -1.30 21.60 12.18
N GLU A 431 -2.35 21.61 13.01
CA GLU A 431 -2.79 22.80 13.73
C GLU A 431 -1.92 23.15 14.95
N TYR A 432 -1.48 22.14 15.68
CA TYR A 432 -0.81 22.29 16.98
C TYR A 432 0.69 22.03 16.96
N SER A 433 1.21 21.38 15.91
CA SER A 433 2.66 21.20 15.76
C SER A 433 3.34 22.50 15.37
N PRO A 434 4.56 22.78 15.87
CA PRO A 434 5.37 23.88 15.35
C PRO A 434 5.53 23.78 13.82
N PRO A 435 5.29 24.86 13.04
CA PRO A 435 5.30 24.80 11.58
C PRO A 435 6.60 24.26 10.98
N ALA A 436 7.75 24.57 11.59
CA ALA A 436 9.05 24.05 11.16
C ALA A 436 9.14 22.53 11.35
N VAL A 437 8.68 22.02 12.50
CA VAL A 437 8.66 20.57 12.82
C VAL A 437 7.71 19.84 11.88
N HIS A 438 6.49 20.35 11.70
CA HIS A 438 5.52 19.75 10.78
C HIS A 438 6.02 19.76 9.33
N LYS A 439 6.65 20.85 8.89
CA LYS A 439 7.27 20.94 7.55
C LYS A 439 8.38 19.89 7.40
N ALA A 440 9.31 19.82 8.35
CA ALA A 440 10.43 18.89 8.31
C ALA A 440 9.94 17.44 8.31
N SER A 441 9.05 17.07 9.23
CA SER A 441 8.45 15.74 9.29
C SER A 441 7.67 15.38 8.02
N THR A 442 6.97 16.36 7.40
CA THR A 442 6.30 16.12 6.10
C THR A 442 7.30 15.83 4.98
N ILE A 443 8.36 16.62 4.86
CA ILE A 443 9.40 16.43 3.83
C ILE A 443 10.07 15.08 3.99
N LEU A 444 10.47 14.76 5.22
CA LEU A 444 11.02 13.47 5.61
C LEU A 444 10.07 12.33 5.22
N ASN A 445 8.80 12.35 5.63
CA ASN A 445 7.84 11.30 5.23
C ASN A 445 7.60 11.21 3.71
N LEU A 446 7.70 12.32 2.97
CA LEU A 446 7.67 12.31 1.50
C LEU A 446 8.90 11.62 0.90
N VAL A 447 10.09 11.77 1.50
CA VAL A 447 11.29 11.03 1.08
C VAL A 447 11.10 9.52 1.26
N MET A 448 10.48 9.09 2.36
CA MET A 448 10.11 7.67 2.55
C MET A 448 9.15 7.18 1.44
N ALA A 449 8.18 8.01 1.03
CA ALA A 449 7.29 7.68 -0.09
C ALA A 449 8.05 7.58 -1.44
N LEU A 450 9.03 8.45 -1.67
CA LEU A 450 9.89 8.41 -2.86
C LEU A 450 10.74 7.13 -2.88
N GLN A 451 11.27 6.69 -1.74
CA GLN A 451 11.98 5.43 -1.62
C GLN A 451 11.05 4.23 -1.87
N PHE A 452 9.86 4.21 -1.25
CA PHE A 452 8.91 3.12 -1.47
C PHE A 452 8.53 2.98 -2.95
N ARG A 453 8.38 4.11 -3.65
CA ARG A 453 8.19 4.14 -5.11
C ARG A 453 9.39 3.58 -5.86
N ASP A 454 10.61 3.94 -5.48
CA ASP A 454 11.83 3.43 -6.11
C ASP A 454 11.99 1.91 -5.96
N LEU A 455 11.71 1.39 -4.77
CA LEU A 455 11.83 -0.04 -4.45
C LEU A 455 10.68 -0.86 -5.05
N PHE A 456 9.43 -0.42 -4.91
CA PHE A 456 8.26 -1.26 -5.20
C PHE A 456 7.33 -0.73 -6.30
N GLY A 457 7.61 0.46 -6.85
CA GLY A 457 6.89 1.01 -7.99
C GLY A 457 5.55 1.66 -7.68
N TYR A 458 5.16 1.80 -6.40
CA TYR A 458 3.93 2.48 -6.00
C TYR A 458 4.22 3.93 -5.55
N ASP A 459 3.64 4.91 -6.25
CA ASP A 459 3.78 6.33 -5.90
C ASP A 459 2.69 6.79 -4.92
N ALA A 460 3.05 6.89 -3.64
CA ALA A 460 2.16 7.37 -2.59
C ALA A 460 2.31 8.87 -2.29
N VAL A 461 3.21 9.60 -2.98
CA VAL A 461 3.39 11.05 -2.75
C VAL A 461 2.08 11.83 -2.86
N PRO A 462 1.19 11.56 -3.84
CA PRO A 462 -0.10 12.27 -3.93
C PRO A 462 -1.01 12.04 -2.71
N ASP A 463 -0.86 10.91 -2.02
CA ASP A 463 -1.73 10.54 -0.90
C ASP A 463 -1.49 11.41 0.34
N PHE A 464 -0.30 12.00 0.49
CA PHE A 464 0.03 12.96 1.55
C PHE A 464 -0.72 14.28 1.45
N LYS A 465 -1.17 14.67 0.24
CA LYS A 465 -1.77 16.00 -0.03
C LYS A 465 -0.89 17.17 0.42
N ALA A 466 0.43 16.99 0.37
CA ALA A 466 1.40 17.98 0.80
C ALA A 466 1.50 19.16 -0.18
N PRO A 467 1.87 20.37 0.28
CA PRO A 467 2.17 21.50 -0.58
C PRO A 467 3.28 21.19 -1.61
N ALA A 468 3.13 21.67 -2.85
CA ALA A 468 4.09 21.42 -3.93
C ALA A 468 5.53 21.83 -3.59
N LEU A 469 5.72 22.87 -2.76
CA LEU A 469 7.05 23.28 -2.30
C LEU A 469 7.71 22.24 -1.38
N GLN A 470 6.94 21.53 -0.56
CA GLN A 470 7.47 20.47 0.30
C GLN A 470 7.77 19.20 -0.50
N VAL A 471 6.96 18.88 -1.51
CA VAL A 471 7.24 17.80 -2.46
C VAL A 471 8.56 18.06 -3.20
N LYS A 472 8.75 19.28 -3.72
CA LYS A 472 10.01 19.66 -4.39
C LYS A 472 11.22 19.57 -3.46
N GLU A 473 11.05 19.90 -2.20
CA GLU A 473 12.12 19.79 -1.20
C GLU A 473 12.45 18.33 -0.88
N ALA A 474 11.44 17.46 -0.75
CA ALA A 474 11.65 16.02 -0.61
C ALA A 474 12.34 15.41 -1.83
N GLU A 475 11.97 15.84 -3.05
CA GLU A 475 12.66 15.44 -4.29
C GLU A 475 14.12 15.89 -4.32
N ARG A 476 14.44 17.05 -3.72
CA ARG A 476 15.83 17.53 -3.58
C ARG A 476 16.63 16.65 -2.63
N LEU A 477 16.10 16.36 -1.44
CA LEU A 477 16.76 15.47 -0.47
C LEU A 477 16.93 14.06 -1.04
N TRP A 478 15.91 13.56 -1.75
CA TRP A 478 15.98 12.28 -2.45
C TRP A 478 17.07 12.27 -3.54
N ALA A 479 17.19 13.34 -4.33
CA ALA A 479 18.24 13.46 -5.34
C ALA A 479 19.64 13.48 -4.71
N GLU A 480 19.82 14.15 -3.58
CA GLU A 480 21.08 14.13 -2.83
C GLU A 480 21.41 12.71 -2.35
N TYR A 481 20.45 11.99 -1.74
CA TYR A 481 20.65 10.59 -1.37
C TYR A 481 21.08 9.72 -2.56
N LEU A 482 20.47 9.91 -3.74
CA LEU A 482 20.83 9.16 -4.93
C LEU A 482 22.29 9.38 -5.36
N ASP A 483 22.86 10.56 -5.08
CA ASP A 483 24.28 10.83 -5.35
C ASP A 483 25.20 9.98 -4.45
N TYR A 484 24.83 9.73 -3.18
CA TYR A 484 25.58 8.86 -2.26
C TYR A 484 25.32 7.36 -2.49
N ARG A 485 24.14 6.99 -3.00
CA ARG A 485 23.67 5.59 -3.05
C ARG A 485 24.63 4.62 -3.76
N LEU A 486 25.31 5.08 -4.81
CA LEU A 486 26.10 4.19 -5.68
C LEU A 486 27.50 3.87 -5.15
N ASP A 487 28.10 4.76 -4.37
CA ASP A 487 29.50 4.67 -3.91
C ASP A 487 29.70 5.03 -2.44
N ARG A 488 28.63 4.97 -1.63
CA ARG A 488 28.65 5.19 -0.18
C ARG A 488 29.85 4.53 0.50
N GLN A 489 30.67 5.34 1.17
CA GLN A 489 31.71 4.90 2.09
C GLN A 489 31.16 4.76 3.53
N PRO A 490 31.77 3.89 4.37
CA PRO A 490 31.38 3.76 5.76
C PRO A 490 31.41 5.10 6.50
N GLY A 491 30.27 5.52 7.07
CA GLY A 491 30.11 6.76 7.83
C GLY A 491 29.57 7.95 7.02
N GLU A 492 29.48 7.87 5.69
CA GLU A 492 28.92 8.98 4.86
C GLU A 492 27.42 9.22 5.11
N GLU A 493 26.71 8.25 5.68
CA GLU A 493 25.33 8.43 6.14
C GLU A 493 25.20 9.56 7.17
N TYR A 494 26.25 9.83 7.96
CA TYR A 494 26.29 10.93 8.93
C TYR A 494 26.46 12.30 8.25
N GLU A 495 27.15 12.36 7.11
CA GLU A 495 27.28 13.59 6.33
C GLU A 495 25.94 13.98 5.72
N LEU A 496 25.22 13.00 5.14
CA LEU A 496 23.88 13.21 4.60
C LEU A 496 22.90 13.67 5.71
N LEU A 497 22.97 13.05 6.89
CA LEU A 497 22.21 13.48 8.07
C LEU A 497 22.49 14.93 8.43
N GLN A 498 23.77 15.33 8.49
CA GLN A 498 24.15 16.70 8.82
C GLN A 498 23.60 17.70 7.80
N HIS A 499 23.75 17.42 6.50
CA HIS A 499 23.21 18.28 5.43
C HIS A 499 21.69 18.42 5.52
N TRP A 500 20.97 17.32 5.73
CA TRP A 500 19.52 17.36 5.90
C TRP A 500 19.10 18.10 7.16
N GLY A 501 19.87 17.95 8.25
CA GLY A 501 19.71 18.73 9.45
C GLY A 501 19.82 20.24 9.18
N GLU A 502 20.76 20.67 8.34
CA GLU A 502 20.93 22.07 7.96
C GLU A 502 19.77 22.56 7.08
N ASP A 503 19.45 21.79 6.04
CA ASP A 503 18.39 22.09 5.06
C ASP A 503 16.99 22.21 5.69
N LEU A 504 16.71 21.35 6.67
CA LEU A 504 15.45 21.35 7.40
C LEU A 504 15.44 22.32 8.60
N GLY A 505 16.57 22.96 8.91
CA GLY A 505 16.72 23.89 10.03
C GLY A 505 16.75 23.22 11.40
N LEU A 506 17.21 21.97 11.46
CA LEU A 506 17.29 21.13 12.65
C LEU A 506 18.71 21.00 13.22
N ALA A 507 19.75 21.35 12.47
CA ALA A 507 21.16 21.27 12.88
C ALA A 507 21.48 22.06 14.18
N ALA A 508 20.60 22.98 14.57
CA ALA A 508 20.67 23.69 15.84
C ALA A 508 20.32 22.85 17.07
N TYR A 509 19.79 21.64 16.89
CA TYR A 509 19.20 20.82 17.95
C TYR A 509 19.96 19.52 18.23
N PHE A 510 20.98 19.21 17.44
CA PHE A 510 21.82 18.03 17.61
C PHE A 510 23.27 18.35 17.25
N GLU A 511 24.17 17.47 17.68
CA GLU A 511 25.59 17.47 17.35
C GLU A 511 26.02 16.05 17.03
N LEU A 512 26.76 15.87 15.93
CA LEU A 512 27.49 14.65 15.64
C LEU A 512 28.89 14.74 16.25
N LYS A 513 29.28 13.71 17.00
CA LYS A 513 30.58 13.67 17.69
C LYS A 513 31.30 12.39 17.35
N ASP A 514 32.59 12.50 17.06
CA ASP A 514 33.46 11.34 16.87
C ASP A 514 33.41 10.42 18.10
N GLU A 515 33.07 9.15 17.88
CA GLU A 515 32.89 8.17 18.94
C GLU A 515 34.18 7.94 19.73
N GLN A 516 35.32 7.84 19.04
CA GLN A 516 36.61 7.56 19.68
C GLN A 516 37.02 8.68 20.63
N THR A 517 36.86 9.93 20.18
CA THR A 517 37.14 11.13 20.95
C THR A 517 36.30 11.18 22.22
N LEU A 518 34.99 10.92 22.12
CA LEU A 518 34.09 10.91 23.28
C LEU A 518 34.42 9.80 24.26
N ARG A 519 34.60 8.56 23.78
CA ARG A 519 34.93 7.42 24.65
C ARG A 519 36.28 7.62 25.37
N GLN A 520 37.26 8.23 24.71
CA GLN A 520 38.53 8.61 25.34
C GLN A 520 38.35 9.68 26.43
N GLN A 521 37.50 10.69 26.17
CA GLN A 521 37.19 11.72 27.17
C GLN A 521 36.46 11.14 28.39
N GLN A 522 35.51 10.22 28.20
CA GLN A 522 34.82 9.52 29.29
C GLN A 522 35.78 8.67 30.12
N GLN A 523 36.67 7.90 29.49
CA GLN A 523 37.68 7.11 30.18
C GLN A 523 38.69 7.98 30.94
N ALA A 524 39.09 9.12 30.37
CA ALA A 524 39.97 10.10 31.04
C ALA A 524 39.28 10.81 32.23
N GLY A 525 37.97 11.09 32.12
CA GLY A 525 37.15 11.62 33.20
C GLY A 525 36.99 10.62 34.37
N GLN A 526 36.75 9.34 34.06
CA GLN A 526 36.68 8.27 35.05
C GLN A 526 38.04 7.95 35.69
N ALA A 527 39.16 8.14 34.98
CA ALA A 527 40.51 7.97 35.54
C ALA A 527 40.87 9.01 36.61
N ASN A 528 40.23 10.18 36.60
CA ASN A 528 40.40 11.22 37.62
C ASN A 528 39.48 11.07 38.83
N VAL A 529 38.63 10.03 38.88
CA VAL A 529 37.75 9.74 40.01
C VAL A 529 37.88 8.27 40.39
N ARG A 530 38.74 7.95 41.38
CA ARG A 530 38.66 6.70 42.16
C ARG A 530 39.18 6.87 43.59
N PRO A 531 38.71 6.09 44.59
CA PRO A 531 37.49 5.28 44.65
C PRO A 531 36.67 5.51 45.94
N GLU A 532 35.37 5.21 45.86
CA GLU A 532 34.42 4.79 46.93
C GLU A 532 33.05 5.43 46.69
N ALA A 533 32.26 4.83 45.80
CA ALA A 533 30.81 4.96 45.86
C ALA A 533 30.22 3.55 45.82
N ALA A 534 29.42 3.26 46.84
CA ALA A 534 28.70 2.01 47.01
C ALA A 534 27.81 1.68 45.80
N PRO A 535 27.42 0.41 45.60
CA PRO A 535 26.58 0.01 44.48
C PRO A 535 25.29 0.83 44.46
N ILE A 536 24.98 1.40 43.29
CA ILE A 536 23.73 2.12 43.01
C ILE A 536 22.57 1.11 43.16
N PRO A 537 21.52 1.40 43.96
CA PRO A 537 20.39 0.48 44.09
C PRO A 537 19.59 0.40 42.79
N ALA A 538 18.96 -0.75 42.55
CA ALA A 538 17.99 -0.92 41.47
C ALA A 538 16.88 0.15 41.54
N PRO A 539 16.33 0.59 40.40
CA PRO A 539 15.32 1.66 40.38
C PRO A 539 14.10 1.23 41.19
N THR A 540 13.78 1.99 42.22
CA THR A 540 12.54 1.89 42.99
C THR A 540 11.58 2.99 42.55
N ASP A 541 10.29 2.65 42.45
CA ASP A 541 9.16 3.50 42.06
C ASP A 541 8.86 4.66 43.05
N GLU A 542 9.74 5.67 43.15
CA GLU A 542 9.43 6.94 43.83
C GLU A 542 9.81 8.16 42.97
N PRO A 543 9.12 9.32 43.12
CA PRO A 543 9.12 10.40 42.13
C PRO A 543 10.43 11.20 42.14
N ALA A 544 11.02 11.35 40.95
CA ALA A 544 12.30 12.01 40.73
C ALA A 544 12.35 13.45 41.26
N GLY A 545 13.35 13.74 42.10
CA GLY A 545 13.86 15.10 42.31
C GLY A 545 14.52 15.65 41.05
N GLN A 546 14.77 16.96 41.00
CA GLN A 546 15.43 17.62 39.87
C GLN A 546 16.78 16.97 39.55
N GLU A 547 16.87 16.33 38.37
CA GLU A 547 18.08 15.71 37.84
C GLU A 547 19.23 16.74 37.73
N SER A 548 20.45 16.33 38.04
CA SER A 548 21.63 17.17 37.84
C SER A 548 22.09 17.17 36.38
N PRO A 549 22.86 18.17 35.92
CA PRO A 549 23.42 18.20 34.57
C PRO A 549 24.30 16.99 34.21
N GLU A 550 24.92 16.36 35.21
CA GLU A 550 25.77 15.16 35.07
C GLU A 550 24.91 13.91 34.83
N ASP A 551 23.74 13.81 35.49
CA ASP A 551 22.77 12.72 35.28
C ASP A 551 22.12 12.79 33.88
N LEU A 552 21.88 14.00 33.37
CA LEU A 552 21.32 14.24 32.03
C LEU A 552 22.30 13.83 30.92
N LEU A 553 23.59 14.14 31.09
CA LEU A 553 24.65 13.73 30.16
C LEU A 553 24.81 12.22 30.12
N ALA A 554 24.84 11.55 31.28
CA ALA A 554 24.92 10.10 31.35
C ALA A 554 23.70 9.41 30.71
N ARG A 555 22.50 10.00 30.81
CA ARG A 555 21.29 9.46 30.17
C ARG A 555 21.32 9.61 28.64
N ILE A 556 21.78 10.74 28.13
CA ILE A 556 21.95 11.00 26.68
C ILE A 556 23.07 10.12 26.09
N GLU A 557 24.12 9.82 26.86
CA GLU A 557 25.19 8.89 26.43
C GLU A 557 24.73 7.43 26.43
N ARG A 558 23.91 7.04 27.41
CA ARG A 558 23.35 5.68 27.53
C ARG A 558 22.28 5.40 26.49
N ASP A 559 21.47 6.40 26.19
CA ASP A 559 20.32 6.32 25.32
C ASP A 559 20.13 7.66 24.58
N PRO A 560 20.92 7.88 23.51
CA PRO A 560 20.90 9.13 22.74
C PRO A 560 19.54 9.43 22.09
N LEU A 561 18.64 8.44 22.12
CA LEU A 561 17.32 8.42 21.50
C LEU A 561 16.17 8.45 22.53
N ASN A 562 16.45 8.51 23.84
CA ASN A 562 15.47 8.49 24.95
C ASN A 562 14.44 7.32 24.90
N LEU A 563 14.85 6.15 24.42
CA LEU A 563 14.12 4.89 24.40
C LEU A 563 13.90 4.23 25.78
N ASP A 564 14.65 4.66 26.80
CA ASP A 564 14.56 4.24 28.20
C ASP A 564 13.95 5.37 29.07
N GLY A 565 13.48 6.47 28.46
CA GLY A 565 12.73 7.53 29.14
C GLY A 565 11.37 7.03 29.63
N PRO A 566 10.74 7.70 30.62
CA PRO A 566 9.40 7.32 31.06
C PRO A 566 8.44 7.38 29.87
N GLU A 567 7.69 6.29 29.68
CA GLU A 567 6.75 6.12 28.57
C GLU A 567 5.81 7.34 28.41
N PRO A 568 5.40 7.67 27.17
CA PRO A 568 4.10 8.30 26.97
C PRO A 568 3.04 7.47 27.71
N ALA A 569 2.12 8.11 28.43
CA ALA A 569 1.16 7.46 29.35
C ALA A 569 0.21 6.42 28.68
N ASP A 570 0.40 6.16 27.39
CA ASP A 570 -0.37 5.36 26.46
C ASP A 570 0.38 4.13 25.90
N ALA A 571 1.64 3.85 26.29
CA ALA A 571 2.43 2.75 25.71
C ALA A 571 2.24 1.35 26.35
N HIS A 572 1.62 1.25 27.53
CA HIS A 572 1.34 -0.04 28.17
C HIS A 572 -0.07 -0.14 28.73
N GLN A 573 -0.96 -0.79 27.97
CA GLN A 573 -1.96 -1.70 28.52
C GLN A 573 -2.55 -2.56 27.38
N GLY A 574 -2.53 -3.89 27.54
CA GLY A 574 -3.43 -4.76 26.78
C GLY A 574 -4.88 -4.29 26.94
N ARG A 575 -5.81 -4.73 26.07
CA ARG A 575 -7.18 -4.20 26.06
C ARG A 575 -7.76 -4.10 27.48
N MET A 576 -8.06 -2.89 27.91
CA MET A 576 -8.53 -2.66 29.27
C MET A 576 -9.91 -3.30 29.44
N SER A 577 -10.01 -4.28 30.32
CA SER A 577 -11.25 -5.01 30.64
C SER A 577 -11.57 -4.93 32.14
N PHE A 578 -12.86 -4.96 32.47
CA PHE A 578 -13.35 -5.05 33.86
C PHE A 578 -14.14 -6.35 34.11
N ALA A 579 -14.03 -7.33 33.21
CA ALA A 579 -14.75 -8.60 33.27
C ALA A 579 -14.44 -9.44 34.53
N ASP A 580 -13.24 -9.27 35.11
CA ASP A 580 -12.79 -9.99 36.31
C ASP A 580 -13.48 -9.52 37.61
N SER A 581 -14.28 -8.44 37.56
CA SER A 581 -15.03 -7.90 38.69
C SER A 581 -16.51 -7.70 38.33
N PRO A 582 -17.44 -8.48 38.94
CA PRO A 582 -18.87 -8.32 38.71
C PRO A 582 -19.39 -6.90 38.99
N ALA A 583 -18.79 -6.19 39.95
CA ALA A 583 -19.12 -4.80 40.25
C ALA A 583 -18.55 -3.82 39.20
N GLY A 584 -17.37 -4.11 38.65
CA GLY A 584 -16.73 -3.33 37.58
C GLY A 584 -17.49 -3.42 36.26
N GLY A 585 -17.83 -4.64 35.83
CA GLY A 585 -18.64 -4.87 34.62
C GLY A 585 -20.03 -4.22 34.70
N MET A 586 -20.69 -4.26 35.86
CA MET A 586 -21.97 -3.54 36.05
C MET A 586 -21.82 -2.03 35.93
N ALA A 587 -20.74 -1.43 36.47
CA ALA A 587 -20.50 0.01 36.36
C ALA A 587 -20.26 0.43 34.91
N VAL A 588 -19.45 -0.35 34.17
CA VAL A 588 -19.19 -0.13 32.73
C VAL A 588 -20.50 -0.16 31.94
N MET A 589 -21.34 -1.18 32.15
CA MET A 589 -22.64 -1.30 31.49
C MET A 589 -23.56 -0.10 31.75
N PHE A 590 -23.70 0.35 33.00
CA PHE A 590 -24.54 1.50 33.32
C PHE A 590 -24.00 2.82 32.74
N TYR A 591 -22.68 2.98 32.64
CA TYR A 591 -22.10 4.15 31.97
C TYR A 591 -22.27 4.10 30.46
N CYS A 592 -22.13 2.93 29.82
CA CYS A 592 -22.49 2.76 28.42
C CYS A 592 -23.97 3.12 28.18
N LEU A 593 -24.88 2.72 29.07
CA LEU A 593 -26.29 3.09 29.00
C LEU A 593 -26.53 4.61 29.15
N ASP A 594 -25.82 5.29 30.05
CA ASP A 594 -25.90 6.75 30.21
C ASP A 594 -25.42 7.47 28.94
N TRP A 595 -24.35 6.98 28.31
CA TRP A 595 -23.85 7.52 27.04
C TRP A 595 -24.78 7.25 25.85
N LEU A 596 -25.36 6.05 25.74
CA LEU A 596 -26.38 5.77 24.73
C LEU A 596 -27.56 6.75 24.84
N LYS A 597 -28.08 6.96 26.06
CA LYS A 597 -29.14 7.95 26.33
C LYS A 597 -28.69 9.38 26.02
N HIS A 598 -27.42 9.69 26.25
CA HIS A 598 -26.88 11.00 25.94
C HIS A 598 -26.77 11.22 24.43
N PHE A 599 -26.45 10.18 23.65
CA PHE A 599 -26.33 10.25 22.20
C PHE A 599 -27.69 10.22 21.48
N ASP A 600 -28.78 9.85 22.16
CA ASP A 600 -30.12 9.91 21.60
C ASP A 600 -30.48 11.30 21.08
N GLY A 601 -30.94 11.35 19.82
CA GLY A 601 -31.35 12.57 19.15
C GLY A 601 -30.20 13.51 18.76
N LYS A 602 -28.93 13.15 19.00
CA LYS A 602 -27.77 13.89 18.50
C LYS A 602 -27.44 13.51 17.06
N SER A 603 -26.94 14.48 16.30
CA SER A 603 -26.41 14.24 14.96
C SER A 603 -25.09 13.47 15.02
N HIS A 604 -24.73 12.80 13.91
CA HIS A 604 -23.45 12.11 13.75
C HIS A 604 -22.27 13.02 14.16
N GLN A 605 -22.26 14.28 13.71
CA GLN A 605 -21.21 15.24 14.05
C GLN A 605 -21.12 15.53 15.55
N GLN A 606 -22.25 15.63 16.25
CA GLN A 606 -22.25 15.90 17.70
C GLN A 606 -21.77 14.70 18.51
N VAL A 607 -22.11 13.48 18.10
CA VAL A 607 -21.57 12.25 18.71
C VAL A 607 -20.07 12.18 18.47
N GLN A 608 -19.62 12.51 17.25
CA GLN A 608 -18.20 12.61 16.91
C GLN A 608 -17.47 13.62 17.80
N ASP A 609 -17.96 14.87 17.89
CA ASP A 609 -17.31 15.93 18.66
C ASP A 609 -17.12 15.54 20.14
N ILE A 610 -18.15 14.95 20.77
CA ILE A 610 -18.09 14.48 22.16
C ILE A 610 -17.09 13.32 22.29
N THR A 611 -17.19 12.32 21.41
CA THR A 611 -16.34 11.11 21.46
C THR A 611 -14.86 11.46 21.30
N PHE A 612 -14.55 12.36 20.38
CA PHE A 612 -13.18 12.83 20.15
C PHE A 612 -12.67 13.69 21.31
N GLU A 613 -13.51 14.54 21.93
CA GLU A 613 -13.12 15.29 23.13
C GLU A 613 -12.72 14.35 24.28
N ILE A 614 -13.50 13.30 24.49
CA ILE A 614 -13.21 12.26 25.49
C ILE A 614 -11.90 11.53 25.15
N ALA A 615 -11.70 11.14 23.88
CA ALA A 615 -10.47 10.48 23.45
C ALA A 615 -9.22 11.33 23.68
N MET A 616 -9.32 12.65 23.43
CA MET A 616 -8.26 13.61 23.71
C MET A 616 -7.96 13.75 25.20
N LEU A 617 -8.99 13.68 26.06
CA LEU A 617 -8.80 13.61 27.51
C LEU A 617 -8.13 12.29 27.93
N GLY A 618 -8.47 11.18 27.27
CA GLY A 618 -7.86 9.86 27.48
C GLY A 618 -6.33 9.86 27.35
N ARG A 619 -5.80 10.53 26.33
CA ARG A 619 -4.34 10.71 26.08
C ARG A 619 -3.61 11.46 27.19
N SER A 620 -4.33 12.09 28.11
CA SER A 620 -3.75 12.81 29.25
C SER A 620 -3.51 11.89 30.47
N GLY A 621 -3.81 10.59 30.36
CA GLY A 621 -3.70 9.61 31.44
C GLY A 621 -4.95 9.56 32.31
N LEU A 622 -6.08 9.11 31.75
CA LEU A 622 -7.27 8.79 32.55
C LEU A 622 -7.04 7.49 33.31
N ASP A 623 -6.81 7.56 34.63
CA ASP A 623 -6.75 6.38 35.49
C ASP A 623 -8.16 5.91 35.88
N PRO A 624 -8.67 4.80 35.34
CA PRO A 624 -10.01 4.30 35.65
C PRO A 624 -10.16 3.77 37.09
N LYS A 625 -9.05 3.48 37.79
CA LYS A 625 -9.06 3.02 39.18
C LYS A 625 -9.23 4.18 40.16
N GLU A 626 -8.97 5.42 39.74
CA GLU A 626 -9.10 6.62 40.56
C GLU A 626 -10.49 7.27 40.38
N SER A 627 -11.43 6.91 41.27
CA SER A 627 -12.83 7.34 41.17
C SER A 627 -13.10 8.73 41.79
N ALA A 628 -12.20 9.27 42.61
CA ALA A 628 -12.39 10.56 43.29
C ALA A 628 -12.09 11.74 42.35
N GLN A 629 -11.17 11.58 41.41
CA GLN A 629 -10.91 12.59 40.39
C GLN A 629 -12.07 12.71 39.40
N LYS A 630 -12.51 13.95 39.16
CA LYS A 630 -13.63 14.27 38.28
C LYS A 630 -13.23 15.19 37.15
N TYR A 631 -13.73 14.89 35.96
CA TYR A 631 -13.45 15.56 34.70
C TYR A 631 -14.72 16.22 34.16
N SER A 632 -14.58 17.29 33.39
CA SER A 632 -15.70 17.98 32.73
C SER A 632 -15.44 18.06 31.23
N LEU A 633 -16.50 17.93 30.44
CA LEU A 633 -16.45 18.10 28.99
C LEU A 633 -17.01 19.48 28.63
N ALA A 634 -16.32 20.19 27.75
CA ALA A 634 -16.79 21.42 27.14
C ALA A 634 -18.04 21.18 26.28
N SER A 635 -18.11 20.04 25.58
CA SER A 635 -19.29 19.63 24.81
C SER A 635 -20.50 19.22 25.68
N VAL A 636 -20.28 18.93 26.97
CA VAL A 636 -21.34 18.56 27.93
C VAL A 636 -21.21 19.39 29.22
N PRO A 637 -21.57 20.69 29.17
CA PRO A 637 -21.34 21.60 30.28
C PRO A 637 -22.21 21.25 31.50
N GLY A 638 -21.65 21.45 32.69
CA GLY A 638 -22.37 21.28 33.96
C GLY A 638 -22.40 19.86 34.52
N LYS A 639 -21.87 18.87 33.79
CA LYS A 639 -21.67 17.50 34.30
C LYS A 639 -20.21 17.23 34.64
N LYS A 640 -20.00 16.33 35.62
CA LYS A 640 -18.68 15.85 36.05
C LYS A 640 -18.64 14.33 35.96
N TYR A 641 -17.57 13.79 35.40
CA TYR A 641 -17.40 12.39 35.07
C TYR A 641 -16.19 11.79 35.79
N SER A 642 -16.22 10.51 36.15
CA SER A 642 -14.98 9.78 36.51
C SER A 642 -14.22 9.38 35.24
N ALA A 643 -12.95 9.00 35.38
CA ALA A 643 -12.14 8.48 34.28
C ALA A 643 -12.80 7.26 33.60
N LEU A 644 -13.29 6.29 34.39
CA LEU A 644 -14.00 5.13 33.85
C LEU A 644 -15.27 5.52 33.08
N HIS A 645 -16.03 6.50 33.57
CA HIS A 645 -17.23 6.99 32.88
C HIS A 645 -16.88 7.67 31.55
N LEU A 646 -15.75 8.39 31.48
CA LEU A 646 -15.28 8.96 30.22
C LEU A 646 -14.85 7.87 29.24
N LEU A 647 -14.04 6.90 29.68
CA LEU A 647 -13.57 5.80 28.81
C LEU A 647 -14.72 4.98 28.21
N THR A 648 -15.79 4.72 28.98
CA THR A 648 -17.00 4.08 28.43
C THR A 648 -17.73 4.93 27.42
N GLY A 649 -17.70 6.26 27.56
CA GLY A 649 -18.26 7.19 26.58
C GLY A 649 -17.49 7.23 25.27
N MET A 650 -16.16 7.18 25.36
CA MET A 650 -15.29 7.02 24.19
C MET A 650 -15.61 5.72 23.45
N TYR A 651 -15.64 4.60 24.19
CA TYR A 651 -15.95 3.29 23.63
C TYR A 651 -17.33 3.26 22.97
N THR A 652 -18.37 3.70 23.69
CA THR A 652 -19.76 3.72 23.21
C THR A 652 -19.91 4.58 21.97
N GLY A 653 -19.28 5.76 21.96
CA GLY A 653 -19.33 6.70 20.85
C GLY A 653 -18.64 6.15 19.60
N PHE A 654 -17.41 5.63 19.71
CA PHE A 654 -16.72 5.04 18.57
C PHE A 654 -17.45 3.80 18.04
N GLN A 655 -17.99 2.95 18.91
CA GLN A 655 -18.79 1.79 18.49
C GLN A 655 -20.12 2.17 17.80
N GLN A 656 -20.59 3.43 17.91
CA GLN A 656 -21.73 3.96 17.17
C GLN A 656 -21.31 4.61 15.84
N LEU A 657 -20.12 5.21 15.79
CA LEU A 657 -19.58 5.92 14.62
C LEU A 657 -18.91 4.97 13.62
N ASP A 658 -18.06 4.08 14.12
CA ASP A 658 -17.31 3.08 13.38
C ASP A 658 -17.02 1.85 14.27
N PRO A 659 -17.84 0.79 14.16
CA PRO A 659 -17.66 -0.44 14.94
C PRO A 659 -16.35 -1.18 14.66
N SER A 660 -15.64 -0.87 13.57
CA SER A 660 -14.38 -1.53 13.20
C SER A 660 -13.16 -0.92 13.88
N LEU A 661 -13.31 0.25 14.53
CA LEU A 661 -12.22 0.95 15.20
C LEU A 661 -11.81 0.23 16.48
N ASP A 662 -10.54 -0.17 16.58
CA ASP A 662 -9.97 -0.64 17.84
C ASP A 662 -9.70 0.56 18.77
N THR A 663 -10.31 0.54 19.95
CA THR A 663 -10.22 1.60 20.94
C THR A 663 -9.25 1.28 22.08
N GLY A 664 -8.64 0.09 22.07
CA GLY A 664 -7.81 -0.40 23.17
C GLY A 664 -8.60 -0.78 24.44
N LEU A 665 -9.93 -0.79 24.38
CA LEU A 665 -10.84 -1.16 25.48
C LEU A 665 -11.65 -2.41 25.10
N ASP A 666 -11.97 -3.27 26.07
CA ASP A 666 -12.80 -4.46 25.87
C ASP A 666 -14.09 -4.38 26.70
N PHE A 667 -15.08 -3.61 26.22
CA PHE A 667 -16.39 -3.41 26.86
C PHE A 667 -17.56 -3.93 26.01
N ALA A 668 -17.30 -4.87 25.09
CA ALA A 668 -18.28 -5.32 24.11
C ALA A 668 -19.52 -5.96 24.76
N SER A 669 -19.32 -6.84 25.75
CA SER A 669 -20.42 -7.50 26.49
C SER A 669 -21.33 -6.51 27.21
N GLU A 670 -20.74 -5.52 27.86
CA GLU A 670 -21.41 -4.48 28.65
C GLU A 670 -22.19 -3.53 27.76
N LEU A 671 -21.62 -3.15 26.61
CA LEU A 671 -22.31 -2.31 25.62
C LEU A 671 -23.51 -3.05 25.02
N GLU A 672 -23.41 -4.34 24.73
CA GLU A 672 -24.55 -5.12 24.22
C GLU A 672 -25.68 -5.24 25.26
N MET A 673 -25.35 -5.47 26.54
CA MET A 673 -26.33 -5.43 27.63
C MET A 673 -26.99 -4.06 27.76
N ALA A 674 -26.20 -2.98 27.67
CA ALA A 674 -26.71 -1.61 27.70
C ALA A 674 -27.64 -1.30 26.52
N ARG A 675 -27.31 -1.75 25.30
CA ARG A 675 -28.15 -1.63 24.10
C ARG A 675 -29.49 -2.36 24.26
N ALA A 676 -29.48 -3.55 24.85
CA ALA A 676 -30.71 -4.30 25.13
C ALA A 676 -31.63 -3.56 26.12
N MET A 677 -31.05 -2.98 27.18
CA MET A 677 -31.80 -2.16 28.15
C MET A 677 -32.32 -0.85 27.56
N HIS A 678 -31.54 -0.22 26.68
CA HIS A 678 -31.91 1.03 26.01
C HIS A 678 -33.10 0.85 25.06
N LYS A 679 -33.11 -0.24 24.28
CA LYS A 679 -34.25 -0.62 23.41
C LYS A 679 -35.52 -0.95 24.19
N GLY A 680 -35.40 -1.59 25.36
CA GLY A 680 -36.55 -1.92 26.21
C GLY A 680 -37.25 -0.72 26.85
N GLN A 681 -36.64 0.47 26.86
CA GLN A 681 -37.21 1.72 27.39
C GLN A 681 -37.79 2.64 26.32
N SER A 682 -37.64 2.30 25.03
CA SER A 682 -38.19 3.07 23.91
C SER A 682 -39.55 2.56 23.42
N ASP A 683 -39.97 1.38 23.89
CA ASP A 683 -41.25 0.72 23.59
C ASP A 683 -42.29 0.82 24.74
N GLU A 684 -42.00 1.55 25.81
CA GLU A 684 -42.94 2.02 26.85
C GLU A 684 -43.15 3.53 26.77
#